data_AF-A0A3E2HGP0-F1
#
_entry.id   AF-A0A3E2HGP0-F1
#
_cell.length_a   1.000
_cell.length_b   1.000
_cell.length_c   1.000
_cell.angle_alpha   90.00
_cell.angle_beta   90.00
_cell.angle_gamma   90.00
#
_symmetry.space_group_name_H-M   'P 1'
#
loop_
_entity.id
_entity.type
_entity.pdbx_description
1 polymer ?
#
loop_
_entity_poly.entity_id
_entity_poly.type
_entity_poly.pdbx_seq_one_letter_code
_entity_poly.pdbx_strand_id
1 'polypeptide(L)'
;MSGKPEFLSGDDNDKEVEKSKYGVQEASDDPEYAGEQTTSIIEGHTKHDQHDMWRMGKIQELRRNYRALSAFCFASVLTAVWEFLLFANTQGLIDGGLAGLFWSYVWTFIGFSFVILSLAEMASMAPTSGGQYHWVSEFAPPKYQKFLSYVTGWMSVLSWQAGNASGSFLTGTIIQALIGLNNPDYDPKNWQGTLFVFAMVLILFICNVWGAHLWPKLQNGLMVLHIFGLLAVIIVLWVKAPHQSAKNVFTGFTNEGGWNSIGLSLMVGQITGIYSLVGSDATAHMAEEVEDAGRYVPISIFWSYIGNGIMAIIFLITYLFAISSVDDALNDPSGYPFIYVFRTALPNSGVNALTIIVLVIVIAANISFNASTARQTFAFARDKGLPFSKWISHVNSNSQIPVNSVALTCIFTILLSLINIGSNVAFNAIISLQIVALMMTYACSISCVLYRRIIHPELLPSARWSLGKWGILVNSIGLAFVTFSFFWSFWPNTIPVDAESFNWSVVLSKARFCSQNGFLRFGSTPMIWARAYTLKSSFTPQAEFTKTYTPSSRYHNQVLAPHDVDLVDDTIYALSTAPGRAGIAIVRISGPSCLDVYRSLCPGKAIPKPRHASLRSLYDPSTTRQNILDSDALVLYFPTPNTVTGEDVLELHIHGGPATVKAVISAIPKCASQFPIRYAEPGEFTRRAFQNNRLDLAQVEALSDTLSAETEQQRRAAVRGNSGRLGRTYEEWREQLLYARGELEALIDFSEDQHFDESPAELLTSVASQVKIMLKSIEAHELASHRGELLKKGIRISLLGPPNAGKSSLLNQIVGREASIVSQEAGTTRDIVEVSLDVRGYLCSFADTAGLRTQNDGKSTPHTTIGHVEQEGIRRAKAKAGESDVVVALASVEPSLDQSGWSIWYDLETLSIAANAAESIIVINKTDNVSAETLSRLTEDFKASVSDIAPIRDIPIVAISCKSAQSRTTPALNDLGNINHFLDALVMTFQSMTSLPPDLKDLLGVTQRQRELLEACSGHLLDFMDEAQISNDEDSECDIVVAAEHLRAAANCLSRITGRGEASDVEEVLGVVFEK
;
A
#
# COMPACT_ATOMS: atom_id res chain seq x y z
N MET A 1 12.26 24.88 58.08
CA MET A 1 13.06 25.86 57.31
C MET A 1 14.17 25.07 56.63
N SER A 2 13.96 24.68 55.37
CA SER A 2 14.41 25.40 54.17
C SER A 2 15.92 25.59 54.12
N GLY A 3 16.57 25.06 53.07
CA GLY A 3 17.92 25.44 52.69
C GLY A 3 18.69 24.35 51.96
N LYS A 4 18.65 24.42 50.63
CA LYS A 4 19.58 23.83 49.62
C LYS A 4 21.08 23.93 50.02
N PRO A 5 22.05 23.16 49.44
CA PRO A 5 22.28 23.14 47.97
C PRO A 5 22.92 21.90 47.30
N GLU A 6 22.93 21.99 45.95
CA GLU A 6 23.88 21.47 44.94
C GLU A 6 24.02 19.97 44.65
N PHE A 7 23.68 19.59 43.40
CA PHE A 7 24.26 18.44 42.70
C PHE A 7 24.63 18.81 41.26
N LEU A 8 25.82 18.33 40.89
CA LEU A 8 26.52 18.49 39.62
C LEU A 8 25.88 17.66 38.49
N SER A 9 25.92 18.22 37.30
CA SER A 9 25.49 17.67 36.01
C SER A 9 26.46 16.60 35.49
N GLY A 10 25.92 15.44 35.08
CA GLY A 10 26.62 14.40 34.33
C GLY A 10 25.75 13.88 33.18
N ASP A 11 26.31 14.02 31.98
CA ASP A 11 25.97 13.50 30.65
C ASP A 11 24.81 12.51 30.47
N ASP A 12 23.78 12.95 29.73
CA ASP A 12 22.89 12.10 28.92
C ASP A 12 23.12 12.43 27.44
N ASN A 13 23.82 11.54 26.72
CA ASN A 13 23.94 11.55 25.26
C ASN A 13 23.02 10.46 24.69
N ASP A 14 21.74 10.81 24.55
CA ASP A 14 20.74 10.00 23.86
C ASP A 14 20.81 10.24 22.35
N LYS A 15 20.98 9.17 21.58
CA LYS A 15 21.18 9.14 20.14
C LYS A 15 19.94 9.59 19.38
N GLU A 16 20.10 10.61 18.53
CA GLU A 16 19.12 10.99 17.50
C GLU A 16 18.92 9.85 16.50
N VAL A 17 17.70 9.27 16.50
CA VAL A 17 17.24 8.32 15.49
C VAL A 17 16.48 9.10 14.42
N GLU A 18 16.99 9.04 13.19
CA GLU A 18 16.48 9.61 11.93
C GLU A 18 14.95 9.52 11.79
N LYS A 19 14.36 10.65 11.37
CA LYS A 19 12.99 10.78 10.86
C LYS A 19 13.09 11.32 9.44
N SER A 20 12.89 10.49 8.42
CA SER A 20 12.33 10.91 7.11
C SER A 20 12.19 9.72 6.16
N LYS A 21 11.01 9.11 6.18
CA LYS A 21 10.36 8.41 5.07
C LYS A 21 8.89 8.35 5.48
N TYR A 22 7.96 8.37 4.54
CA TYR A 22 6.50 8.45 4.74
C TYR A 22 5.96 9.88 4.94
N GLY A 23 5.88 10.64 3.83
CA GLY A 23 4.80 11.60 3.64
C GLY A 23 3.52 10.82 3.34
N VAL A 24 2.43 11.11 4.05
CA VAL A 24 1.23 10.26 4.15
C VAL A 24 0.00 11.13 3.86
N GLN A 25 -0.75 10.76 2.82
CA GLN A 25 -1.92 11.44 2.24
C GLN A 25 -3.18 10.71 2.74
N GLU A 26 -3.94 11.31 3.67
CA GLU A 26 -5.12 10.70 4.31
C GLU A 26 -6.18 10.31 3.26
N ALA A 27 -6.48 9.01 3.16
CA ALA A 27 -7.55 8.48 2.32
C ALA A 27 -8.90 8.50 3.07
N SER A 28 -9.90 9.08 2.42
CA SER A 28 -11.29 9.18 2.89
C SER A 28 -12.10 7.95 2.48
N ASP A 29 -12.86 7.41 3.44
CA ASP A 29 -13.86 6.35 3.26
C ASP A 29 -15.09 6.87 2.48
N ASP A 30 -15.18 6.64 1.16
CA ASP A 30 -16.48 6.58 0.44
C ASP A 30 -16.39 5.56 -0.74
N PRO A 31 -17.40 4.69 -0.98
CA PRO A 31 -17.24 3.42 -1.71
C PRO A 31 -17.52 3.46 -3.22
N GLU A 32 -17.51 4.63 -3.87
CA GLU A 32 -18.08 4.76 -5.22
C GLU A 32 -17.42 5.85 -6.06
N TYR A 33 -16.15 5.64 -6.46
CA TYR A 33 -15.57 6.01 -7.77
C TYR A 33 -14.10 5.56 -7.80
N ALA A 34 -13.84 4.43 -8.45
CA ALA A 34 -12.53 3.84 -8.61
C ALA A 34 -12.04 4.02 -10.06
N GLY A 35 -11.93 5.26 -10.56
CA GLY A 35 -11.22 5.61 -11.79
C GLY A 35 -9.69 5.65 -11.60
N GLU A 36 -8.93 5.41 -12.66
CA GLU A 36 -7.57 4.83 -12.67
C GLU A 36 -6.40 5.72 -12.27
N GLN A 37 -6.15 5.77 -10.95
CA GLN A 37 -4.89 6.25 -10.40
C GLN A 37 -3.73 5.27 -10.52
N THR A 38 -2.86 5.51 -11.50
CA THR A 38 -1.64 4.72 -11.81
C THR A 38 -0.53 4.97 -10.77
N THR A 39 -0.82 4.67 -9.50
CA THR A 39 0.05 3.72 -8.81
C THR A 39 0.17 2.53 -9.74
N SER A 40 1.34 2.29 -10.34
CA SER A 40 1.58 1.13 -11.20
C SER A 40 0.87 -0.06 -10.57
N ILE A 41 -0.27 -0.48 -11.15
CA ILE A 41 -1.09 -1.53 -10.55
C ILE A 41 -0.19 -2.74 -10.58
N ILE A 42 0.37 -3.11 -9.42
CA ILE A 42 1.11 -4.34 -9.29
C ILE A 42 0.10 -5.40 -9.74
N GLU A 43 0.39 -6.12 -10.82
CA GLU A 43 -0.57 -7.07 -11.42
C GLU A 43 -1.14 -8.00 -10.34
N GLY A 44 -2.47 -8.00 -10.17
CA GLY A 44 -3.16 -8.84 -9.21
C GLY A 44 -3.46 -8.22 -7.84
N HIS A 45 -3.53 -6.89 -7.70
CA HIS A 45 -3.94 -6.23 -6.45
C HIS A 45 -5.12 -5.27 -6.65
N THR A 46 -6.07 -5.24 -5.71
CA THR A 46 -7.18 -4.27 -5.75
C THR A 46 -6.80 -2.93 -5.09
N LYS A 47 -7.44 -1.83 -5.50
CA LYS A 47 -7.22 -0.49 -4.90
C LYS A 47 -7.47 -0.48 -3.39
N HIS A 48 -8.52 -1.17 -2.94
CA HIS A 48 -8.84 -1.31 -1.51
C HIS A 48 -7.75 -2.07 -0.74
N ASP A 49 -7.18 -3.13 -1.31
CA ASP A 49 -6.11 -3.88 -0.66
C ASP A 49 -4.85 -3.02 -0.47
N GLN A 50 -4.52 -2.17 -1.44
CA GLN A 50 -3.37 -1.26 -1.34
C GLN A 50 -3.62 -0.18 -0.28
N HIS A 51 -4.81 0.40 -0.26
CA HIS A 51 -5.24 1.36 0.76
C HIS A 51 -5.13 0.77 2.19
N ASP A 52 -5.69 -0.43 2.41
CA ASP A 52 -5.69 -1.07 3.73
C ASP A 52 -4.25 -1.36 4.20
N MET A 53 -3.38 -1.85 3.30
CA MET A 53 -1.97 -2.11 3.61
C MET A 53 -1.21 -0.82 3.92
N TRP A 54 -1.45 0.23 3.14
CA TRP A 54 -0.83 1.54 3.35
C TRP A 54 -1.26 2.16 4.70
N ARG A 55 -2.55 2.10 5.06
CA ARG A 55 -3.08 2.55 6.36
C ARG A 55 -2.37 1.88 7.53
N MET A 56 -2.04 0.59 7.38
CA MET A 56 -1.32 -0.20 8.39
C MET A 56 0.21 -0.02 8.32
N GLY A 57 0.72 0.79 7.40
CA GLY A 57 2.16 0.99 7.19
C GLY A 57 2.89 -0.25 6.70
N LYS A 58 2.19 -1.12 5.95
CA LYS A 58 2.73 -2.38 5.41
C LYS A 58 2.92 -2.29 3.90
N ILE A 59 3.98 -2.92 3.42
CA ILE A 59 4.21 -3.11 1.97
C ILE A 59 3.56 -4.44 1.59
N GLN A 60 2.84 -4.45 0.48
CA GLN A 60 2.26 -5.67 -0.09
C GLN A 60 3.38 -6.51 -0.73
N GLU A 61 3.75 -7.63 -0.10
CA GLU A 61 4.82 -8.52 -0.57
C GLU A 61 4.30 -9.83 -1.18
N LEU A 62 3.12 -10.30 -0.76
CA LEU A 62 2.50 -11.55 -1.21
C LEU A 62 1.52 -11.31 -2.36
N ARG A 63 1.39 -12.29 -3.27
CA ARG A 63 0.46 -12.22 -4.41
C ARG A 63 -0.96 -12.54 -4.00
N ARG A 64 -1.94 -11.76 -4.47
CA ARG A 64 -3.36 -12.08 -4.26
C ARG A 64 -3.78 -13.16 -5.26
N ASN A 65 -3.87 -14.39 -4.76
CA ASN A 65 -4.19 -15.59 -5.56
C ASN A 65 -5.56 -16.19 -5.21
N TYR A 66 -6.14 -15.83 -4.07
CA TYR A 66 -7.44 -16.32 -3.63
C TYR A 66 -8.54 -15.32 -3.98
N ARG A 67 -9.48 -15.75 -4.81
CA ARG A 67 -10.76 -15.08 -5.03
C ARG A 67 -11.75 -15.41 -3.92
N ALA A 68 -12.86 -14.67 -3.85
CA ALA A 68 -13.92 -14.83 -2.84
C ALA A 68 -14.34 -16.29 -2.59
N LEU A 69 -14.71 -17.04 -3.65
CA LEU A 69 -15.14 -18.44 -3.50
C LEU A 69 -13.99 -19.34 -3.01
N SER A 70 -12.78 -19.18 -3.55
CA SER A 70 -11.63 -19.98 -3.11
C SER A 70 -11.21 -19.67 -1.67
N ALA A 71 -11.36 -18.43 -1.19
CA ALA A 71 -11.11 -18.07 0.20
C ALA A 71 -12.13 -18.70 1.16
N PHE A 72 -13.41 -18.76 0.75
CA PHE A 72 -14.46 -19.44 1.49
C PHE A 72 -14.26 -20.97 1.50
N CYS A 73 -13.96 -21.57 0.36
CA CYS A 73 -13.63 -22.99 0.24
C CYS A 73 -12.40 -23.33 1.08
N PHE A 74 -11.35 -22.51 1.04
CA PHE A 74 -10.16 -22.65 1.87
C PHE A 74 -10.52 -22.69 3.36
N ALA A 75 -11.27 -21.70 3.86
CA ALA A 75 -11.70 -21.65 5.26
C ALA A 75 -12.51 -22.89 5.68
N SER A 76 -13.41 -23.33 4.80
CA SER A 76 -14.32 -24.45 5.05
C SER A 76 -13.60 -25.79 5.05
N VAL A 77 -12.76 -26.05 4.05
CA VAL A 77 -11.97 -27.29 3.94
C VAL A 77 -10.87 -27.33 5.00
N LEU A 78 -10.26 -26.20 5.37
CA LEU A 78 -9.25 -26.16 6.43
C LEU A 78 -9.84 -26.55 7.79
N THR A 79 -11.03 -26.07 8.11
CA THR A 79 -11.66 -26.36 9.40
C THR A 79 -12.25 -27.76 9.46
N ALA A 80 -12.76 -28.31 8.34
CA ALA A 80 -13.21 -29.71 8.21
C ALA A 80 -13.92 -30.25 9.47
N VAL A 81 -14.91 -29.49 9.96
CA VAL A 81 -15.40 -29.63 11.34
C VAL A 81 -16.02 -31.01 11.60
N TRP A 82 -16.77 -31.54 10.63
CA TRP A 82 -17.44 -32.84 10.80
C TRP A 82 -16.44 -34.01 10.72
N GLU A 83 -15.38 -33.88 9.93
CA GLU A 83 -14.29 -34.85 9.87
C GLU A 83 -13.48 -34.88 11.16
N PHE A 84 -13.07 -33.72 11.67
CA PHE A 84 -12.37 -33.66 12.94
C PHE A 84 -13.26 -34.11 14.10
N LEU A 85 -14.58 -33.84 14.06
CA LEU A 85 -15.54 -34.34 15.05
C LEU A 85 -15.74 -35.87 14.95
N LEU A 86 -15.63 -36.47 13.76
CA LEU A 86 -15.63 -37.92 13.58
C LEU A 86 -14.41 -38.56 14.28
N PHE A 87 -13.26 -37.89 14.29
CA PHE A 87 -12.01 -38.44 14.83
C PHE A 87 -11.76 -38.09 16.31
N ALA A 88 -12.11 -36.87 16.73
CA ALA A 88 -11.74 -36.30 18.03
C ALA A 88 -12.94 -36.18 18.99
N ASN A 89 -13.76 -37.23 19.09
CA ASN A 89 -14.96 -37.25 19.95
C ASN A 89 -14.81 -38.01 21.27
N THR A 90 -13.67 -38.67 21.51
CA THR A 90 -13.44 -39.53 22.67
C THR A 90 -13.73 -38.83 24.00
N GLN A 91 -13.20 -37.60 24.20
CA GLN A 91 -13.41 -36.90 25.47
C GLN A 91 -14.88 -36.53 25.69
N GLY A 92 -15.59 -36.06 24.67
CA GLY A 92 -17.02 -35.75 24.79
C GLY A 92 -17.91 -36.99 25.01
N LEU A 93 -17.48 -38.17 24.53
CA LEU A 93 -18.16 -39.43 24.83
C LEU A 93 -17.90 -39.91 26.27
N ILE A 94 -16.67 -39.78 26.77
CA ILE A 94 -16.31 -40.10 28.17
C ILE A 94 -17.09 -39.20 29.14
N ASP A 95 -17.08 -37.89 28.89
CA ASP A 95 -17.58 -36.85 29.78
C ASP A 95 -18.90 -36.24 29.31
N GLY A 96 -19.84 -37.11 28.92
CA GLY A 96 -21.16 -36.67 28.49
C GLY A 96 -21.99 -37.71 27.77
N GLY A 97 -21.38 -38.79 27.28
CA GLY A 97 -22.08 -39.81 26.50
C GLY A 97 -22.65 -39.24 25.21
N LEU A 98 -23.70 -39.89 24.68
CA LEU A 98 -24.32 -39.46 23.43
C LEU A 98 -24.96 -38.07 23.56
N ALA A 99 -25.74 -37.84 24.62
CA ALA A 99 -26.46 -36.59 24.82
C ALA A 99 -25.52 -35.43 25.15
N GLY A 100 -24.51 -35.69 25.98
CA GLY A 100 -23.53 -34.68 26.36
C GLY A 100 -22.70 -34.20 25.19
N LEU A 101 -22.23 -35.12 24.33
CA LEU A 101 -21.51 -34.73 23.11
C LEU A 101 -22.39 -33.87 22.18
N PHE A 102 -23.67 -34.23 21.98
CA PHE A 102 -24.58 -33.43 21.16
C PHE A 102 -24.80 -32.02 21.71
N TRP A 103 -25.27 -31.92 22.95
CA TRP A 103 -25.63 -30.62 23.51
C TRP A 103 -24.40 -29.74 23.72
N SER A 104 -23.27 -30.33 24.13
CA SER A 104 -22.02 -29.59 24.30
C SER A 104 -21.52 -28.97 23.02
N TYR A 105 -21.65 -29.68 21.91
CA TYR A 105 -21.39 -29.12 20.60
C TYR A 105 -22.34 -27.96 20.28
N VAL A 106 -23.65 -28.12 20.46
CA VAL A 106 -24.67 -27.11 20.12
C VAL A 106 -24.47 -25.80 20.89
N TRP A 107 -24.31 -25.84 22.21
CA TRP A 107 -24.12 -24.59 22.97
C TRP A 107 -22.75 -23.97 22.70
N THR A 108 -21.72 -24.78 22.41
CA THR A 108 -20.41 -24.27 22.02
C THR A 108 -20.47 -23.58 20.67
N PHE A 109 -21.20 -24.14 19.70
CA PHE A 109 -21.44 -23.52 18.40
C PHE A 109 -22.14 -22.16 18.54
N ILE A 110 -23.17 -22.07 19.38
CA ILE A 110 -23.87 -20.80 19.62
C ILE A 110 -22.94 -19.79 20.32
N GLY A 111 -22.24 -20.19 21.37
CA GLY A 111 -21.35 -19.30 22.13
C GLY A 111 -20.18 -18.80 21.29
N PHE A 112 -19.56 -19.68 20.52
CA PHE A 112 -18.41 -19.37 19.69
C PHE A 112 -18.78 -18.57 18.43
N SER A 113 -20.05 -18.60 17.99
CA SER A 113 -20.55 -17.69 16.94
C SER A 113 -20.26 -16.22 17.26
N PHE A 114 -20.39 -15.79 18.53
CA PHE A 114 -20.08 -14.41 18.95
C PHE A 114 -18.58 -14.11 18.88
N VAL A 115 -17.73 -15.10 19.16
CA VAL A 115 -16.28 -14.98 18.99
C VAL A 115 -15.97 -14.79 17.51
N ILE A 116 -16.53 -15.62 16.63
CA ILE A 116 -16.31 -15.55 15.18
C ILE A 116 -16.80 -14.23 14.57
N LEU A 117 -17.98 -13.75 14.97
CA LEU A 117 -18.49 -12.43 14.55
C LEU A 117 -17.50 -11.32 14.94
N SER A 118 -16.93 -11.38 16.15
CA SER A 118 -15.94 -10.40 16.62
C SER A 118 -14.64 -10.46 15.79
N LEU A 119 -14.14 -11.66 15.49
CA LEU A 119 -12.93 -11.87 14.70
C LEU A 119 -13.12 -11.43 13.24
N ALA A 120 -14.29 -11.72 12.64
CA ALA A 120 -14.63 -11.28 11.31
C ALA A 120 -14.64 -9.75 11.21
N GLU A 121 -15.26 -9.05 12.16
CA GLU A 121 -15.25 -7.58 12.15
C GLU A 121 -13.82 -7.00 12.23
N MET A 122 -12.98 -7.54 13.12
CA MET A 122 -11.58 -7.13 13.23
C MET A 122 -10.76 -7.43 11.97
N ALA A 123 -11.02 -8.58 11.31
CA ALA A 123 -10.41 -8.93 10.04
C ALA A 123 -10.82 -7.98 8.91
N SER A 124 -12.02 -7.41 8.96
CA SER A 124 -12.47 -6.35 8.04
C SER A 124 -11.77 -5.02 8.29
N MET A 125 -11.57 -4.64 9.55
CA MET A 125 -10.88 -3.39 9.92
C MET A 125 -9.38 -3.42 9.59
N ALA A 126 -8.72 -4.56 9.80
CA ALA A 126 -7.27 -4.70 9.62
C ALA A 126 -6.95 -6.03 8.92
N PRO A 127 -7.12 -6.11 7.58
CA PRO A 127 -6.94 -7.31 6.79
C PRO A 127 -5.46 -7.58 6.48
N THR A 128 -4.70 -8.05 7.47
CA THR A 128 -3.29 -8.47 7.32
C THR A 128 -3.08 -9.90 7.83
N SER A 129 -2.11 -10.60 7.25
CA SER A 129 -1.71 -11.95 7.64
C SER A 129 -1.30 -12.08 9.10
N GLY A 130 -1.01 -10.98 9.81
CA GLY A 130 -0.72 -10.98 11.24
C GLY A 130 -1.92 -11.27 12.16
N GLY A 131 -3.15 -11.11 11.65
CA GLY A 131 -4.39 -11.40 12.37
C GLY A 131 -4.42 -10.88 13.81
N GLN A 132 -4.60 -11.79 14.76
CA GLN A 132 -4.83 -11.52 16.18
C GLN A 132 -3.83 -10.56 16.85
N TYR A 133 -2.51 -10.74 16.65
CA TYR A 133 -1.53 -9.86 17.31
C TYR A 133 -1.53 -8.45 16.73
N HIS A 134 -1.84 -8.35 15.43
CA HIS A 134 -1.96 -7.08 14.75
C HIS A 134 -3.23 -6.34 15.21
N TRP A 135 -4.36 -7.04 15.34
CA TRP A 135 -5.59 -6.48 15.92
C TRP A 135 -5.36 -5.96 17.34
N VAL A 136 -4.67 -6.73 18.19
CA VAL A 136 -4.27 -6.26 19.52
C VAL A 136 -3.38 -5.03 19.42
N SER A 137 -2.42 -4.99 18.50
CA SER A 137 -1.56 -3.82 18.31
C SER A 137 -2.34 -2.58 17.86
N GLU A 138 -3.42 -2.73 17.10
CA GLU A 138 -4.24 -1.62 16.60
C GLU A 138 -5.19 -1.08 17.68
N PHE A 139 -5.80 -1.99 18.46
CA PHE A 139 -6.89 -1.63 19.37
C PHE A 139 -6.47 -1.43 20.82
N ALA A 140 -5.28 -1.92 21.22
CA ALA A 140 -4.82 -1.82 22.61
C ALA A 140 -4.53 -0.37 23.05
N PRO A 141 -4.65 -0.07 24.36
CA PRO A 141 -4.22 1.21 24.91
C PRO A 141 -2.71 1.45 24.68
N PRO A 142 -2.25 2.68 24.36
CA PRO A 142 -0.85 2.96 24.03
C PRO A 142 0.16 2.50 25.09
N LYS A 143 -0.22 2.54 26.36
CA LYS A 143 0.61 2.09 27.50
C LYS A 143 0.92 0.59 27.47
N TYR A 144 -0.02 -0.22 26.98
CA TYR A 144 0.06 -1.69 27.01
C TYR A 144 0.23 -2.31 25.63
N GLN A 145 0.08 -1.52 24.55
CA GLN A 145 0.10 -1.93 23.16
C GLN A 145 1.25 -2.88 22.82
N LYS A 146 2.51 -2.49 23.11
CA LYS A 146 3.70 -3.31 22.82
C LYS A 146 3.72 -4.65 23.55
N PHE A 147 3.34 -4.65 24.83
CA PHE A 147 3.37 -5.85 25.65
C PHE A 147 2.28 -6.83 25.22
N LEU A 148 1.05 -6.34 25.08
CA LEU A 148 -0.10 -7.17 24.70
C LEU A 148 0.07 -7.75 23.30
N SER A 149 0.49 -6.94 22.30
CA SER A 149 0.68 -7.45 20.94
C SER A 149 1.82 -8.47 20.86
N TYR A 150 2.92 -8.28 21.60
CA TYR A 150 4.03 -9.24 21.63
C TYR A 150 3.63 -10.58 22.27
N VAL A 151 2.92 -10.54 23.40
CA VAL A 151 2.42 -11.75 24.07
C VAL A 151 1.42 -12.48 23.18
N THR A 152 0.46 -11.76 22.60
CA THR A 152 -0.52 -12.33 21.65
C THR A 152 0.17 -12.93 20.42
N GLY A 153 1.20 -12.29 19.87
CA GLY A 153 1.97 -12.81 18.73
C GLY A 153 2.65 -14.14 19.03
N TRP A 154 3.33 -14.25 20.17
CA TRP A 154 3.94 -15.52 20.58
C TRP A 154 2.93 -16.62 20.88
N MET A 155 1.82 -16.30 21.54
CA MET A 155 0.77 -17.27 21.82
C MET A 155 0.10 -17.74 20.53
N SER A 156 -0.10 -16.83 19.57
CA SER A 156 -0.63 -17.17 18.26
C SER A 156 0.33 -18.12 17.52
N VAL A 157 1.62 -17.77 17.38
CA VAL A 157 2.61 -18.65 16.72
C VAL A 157 2.66 -20.02 17.40
N LEU A 158 2.72 -20.07 18.73
CA LEU A 158 2.77 -21.34 19.46
C LEU A 158 1.52 -22.20 19.21
N SER A 159 0.34 -21.59 19.26
CA SER A 159 -0.92 -22.27 18.99
C SER A 159 -0.95 -22.86 17.57
N TRP A 160 -0.70 -22.05 16.55
CA TRP A 160 -0.76 -22.51 15.16
C TRP A 160 0.29 -23.58 14.85
N GLN A 161 1.50 -23.46 15.43
CA GLN A 161 2.54 -24.48 15.29
C GLN A 161 2.13 -25.82 15.95
N ALA A 162 1.56 -25.79 17.15
CA ALA A 162 1.04 -26.98 17.83
C ALA A 162 -0.14 -27.61 17.07
N GLY A 163 -1.04 -26.78 16.51
CA GLY A 163 -2.15 -27.24 15.67
C GLY A 163 -1.71 -27.96 14.41
N ASN A 164 -0.70 -27.43 13.72
CA ASN A 164 -0.15 -28.07 12.53
C ASN A 164 0.43 -29.46 12.84
N ALA A 165 1.06 -29.61 14.02
CA ALA A 165 1.55 -30.90 14.49
C ALA A 165 0.42 -31.85 14.88
N SER A 166 -0.62 -31.35 15.56
CA SER A 166 -1.81 -32.13 15.94
C SER A 166 -2.49 -32.76 14.73
N GLY A 167 -2.80 -31.95 13.70
CA GLY A 167 -3.47 -32.44 12.50
C GLY A 167 -2.66 -33.48 11.73
N SER A 168 -1.35 -33.28 11.63
CA SER A 168 -0.44 -34.25 10.98
C SER A 168 -0.34 -35.56 11.76
N PHE A 169 -0.33 -35.49 13.09
CA PHE A 169 -0.33 -36.64 13.98
C PHE A 169 -1.61 -37.46 13.90
N LEU A 170 -2.76 -36.78 13.89
CA LEU A 170 -4.06 -37.42 13.73
C LEU A 170 -4.14 -38.21 12.41
N THR A 171 -3.71 -37.60 11.29
CA THR A 171 -3.63 -38.31 10.00
C THR A 171 -2.74 -39.54 10.06
N GLY A 172 -1.54 -39.43 10.65
CA GLY A 172 -0.59 -40.56 10.73
C GLY A 172 -1.10 -41.72 11.58
N THR A 173 -1.75 -41.44 12.71
CA THR A 173 -2.29 -42.46 13.61
C THR A 173 -3.56 -43.11 13.07
N ILE A 174 -4.39 -42.40 12.30
CA ILE A 174 -5.53 -43.01 11.57
C ILE A 174 -5.03 -43.97 10.48
N ILE A 175 -3.99 -43.60 9.73
CA ILE A 175 -3.35 -44.52 8.76
C ILE A 175 -2.84 -45.77 9.48
N GLN A 176 -2.19 -45.59 10.65
CA GLN A 176 -1.72 -46.70 11.47
C GLN A 176 -2.88 -47.60 11.97
N ALA A 177 -4.01 -47.00 12.38
CA ALA A 177 -5.19 -47.74 12.79
C ALA A 177 -5.81 -48.56 11.64
N LEU A 178 -5.83 -48.02 10.41
CA LEU A 178 -6.25 -48.76 9.23
C LEU A 178 -5.32 -49.93 8.90
N ILE A 179 -4.00 -49.80 9.14
CA ILE A 179 -3.07 -50.93 8.99
C ILE A 179 -3.41 -52.04 9.98
N GLY A 180 -3.62 -51.70 11.26
CA GLY A 180 -4.04 -52.66 12.29
C GLY A 180 -5.39 -53.33 11.98
N LEU A 181 -6.33 -52.60 11.37
CA LEU A 181 -7.61 -53.16 10.94
C LEU A 181 -7.46 -54.25 9.86
N ASN A 182 -6.50 -54.08 8.95
CA ASN A 182 -6.30 -55.00 7.82
C ASN A 182 -5.23 -56.08 8.10
N ASN A 183 -4.39 -55.88 9.11
CA ASN A 183 -3.37 -56.81 9.53
C ASN A 183 -3.48 -57.08 11.05
N PRO A 184 -4.15 -58.17 11.47
CA PRO A 184 -4.37 -58.49 12.88
C PRO A 184 -3.08 -58.69 13.69
N ASP A 185 -1.96 -59.05 13.04
CA ASP A 185 -0.67 -59.29 13.69
C ASP A 185 0.16 -58.00 13.85
N TYR A 186 -0.36 -56.86 13.39
CA TYR A 186 0.32 -55.58 13.47
C TYR A 186 0.21 -54.98 14.88
N ASP A 187 1.35 -54.89 15.56
CA ASP A 187 1.49 -54.27 16.88
C ASP A 187 1.96 -52.81 16.72
N PRO A 188 1.07 -51.80 16.84
CA PRO A 188 1.39 -50.41 16.55
C PRO A 188 2.38 -49.84 17.60
N LYS A 189 3.49 -49.28 17.11
CA LYS A 189 4.48 -48.58 17.93
C LYS A 189 4.47 -47.07 17.66
N ASN A 190 4.75 -46.28 18.69
CA ASN A 190 4.74 -44.81 18.60
C ASN A 190 5.70 -44.23 17.55
N TRP A 191 6.85 -44.89 17.32
CA TRP A 191 7.82 -44.45 16.30
C TRP A 191 7.28 -44.63 14.88
N GLN A 192 6.43 -45.64 14.64
CA GLN A 192 5.80 -45.87 13.32
C GLN A 192 4.80 -44.74 13.01
N GLY A 193 3.98 -44.37 13.99
CA GLY A 193 3.09 -43.19 13.90
C GLY A 193 3.87 -41.91 13.58
N THR A 194 5.02 -41.72 14.23
CA THR A 194 5.91 -40.57 13.99
C THR A 194 6.45 -40.54 12.55
N LEU A 195 6.78 -41.69 11.95
CA LEU A 195 7.20 -41.75 10.55
C LEU A 195 6.09 -41.37 9.57
N PHE A 196 4.83 -41.72 9.87
CA PHE A 196 3.70 -41.24 9.06
C PHE A 196 3.53 -39.73 9.15
N VAL A 197 3.81 -39.13 10.31
CA VAL A 197 3.87 -37.66 10.44
C VAL A 197 4.95 -37.08 9.53
N PHE A 198 6.13 -37.69 9.45
CA PHE A 198 7.19 -37.21 8.56
C PHE A 198 6.79 -37.30 7.08
N ALA A 199 6.14 -38.39 6.68
CA ALA A 199 5.60 -38.54 5.33
C ALA A 199 4.56 -37.44 5.03
N MET A 200 3.68 -37.15 5.99
CA MET A 200 2.70 -36.07 5.87
C MET A 200 3.37 -34.70 5.76
N VAL A 201 4.36 -34.39 6.61
CA VAL A 201 5.11 -33.13 6.56
C VAL A 201 5.84 -32.93 5.23
N LEU A 202 6.35 -34.00 4.63
CA LEU A 202 6.94 -33.93 3.29
C LEU A 202 5.89 -33.51 2.24
N ILE A 203 4.68 -34.07 2.30
CA ILE A 203 3.56 -33.67 1.44
C ILE A 203 3.20 -32.21 1.69
N LEU A 204 3.07 -31.79 2.97
CA LEU A 204 2.79 -30.40 3.35
C LEU A 204 3.79 -29.43 2.73
N PHE A 205 5.08 -29.73 2.86
CA PHE A 205 6.17 -28.92 2.33
C PHE A 205 6.09 -28.84 0.81
N ILE A 206 5.92 -29.99 0.13
CA ILE A 206 5.89 -30.04 -1.32
C ILE A 206 4.73 -29.21 -1.89
N CYS A 207 3.53 -29.41 -1.35
CA CYS A 207 2.34 -28.70 -1.79
C CYS A 207 2.41 -27.19 -1.51
N ASN A 208 2.94 -26.78 -0.35
CA ASN A 208 3.03 -25.35 0.01
C ASN A 208 4.16 -24.58 -0.69
N VAL A 209 5.21 -25.25 -1.16
CA VAL A 209 6.33 -24.60 -1.86
C VAL A 209 6.16 -24.66 -3.38
N TRP A 210 5.93 -25.83 -3.96
CA TRP A 210 5.82 -25.99 -5.41
C TRP A 210 4.39 -25.99 -5.93
N GLY A 211 3.42 -26.44 -5.11
CA GLY A 211 2.00 -26.52 -5.49
C GLY A 211 1.16 -25.27 -5.22
N ALA A 212 1.75 -24.22 -4.63
CA ALA A 212 1.01 -23.08 -4.07
C ALA A 212 0.17 -22.28 -5.10
N HIS A 213 0.59 -22.23 -6.36
CA HIS A 213 -0.17 -21.54 -7.43
C HIS A 213 -1.37 -22.36 -7.93
N LEU A 214 -1.31 -23.69 -7.81
CA LEU A 214 -2.39 -24.61 -8.18
C LEU A 214 -3.39 -24.78 -7.03
N TRP A 215 -2.91 -24.64 -5.79
CA TRP A 215 -3.69 -24.91 -4.58
C TRP A 215 -5.03 -24.17 -4.49
N PRO A 216 -5.13 -22.85 -4.77
CA PRO A 216 -6.41 -22.13 -4.73
C PRO A 216 -7.47 -22.69 -5.69
N LYS A 217 -7.05 -23.23 -6.85
CA LYS A 217 -7.95 -23.83 -7.84
C LYS A 217 -8.50 -25.18 -7.37
N LEU A 218 -7.67 -25.95 -6.66
CA LEU A 218 -8.07 -27.26 -6.12
C LEU A 218 -9.07 -27.14 -4.96
N GLN A 219 -9.08 -26.02 -4.22
CA GLN A 219 -10.00 -25.79 -3.10
C GLN A 219 -11.48 -25.97 -3.48
N ASN A 220 -11.88 -25.52 -4.66
CA ASN A 220 -13.27 -25.66 -5.11
C ASN A 220 -13.66 -27.13 -5.31
N GLY A 221 -12.77 -27.95 -5.87
CA GLY A 221 -13.00 -29.39 -6.02
C GLY A 221 -12.99 -30.13 -4.67
N LEU A 222 -12.11 -29.72 -3.76
CA LEU A 222 -12.06 -30.26 -2.39
C LEU A 222 -13.34 -29.93 -1.61
N MET A 223 -13.94 -28.76 -1.82
CA MET A 223 -15.22 -28.39 -1.23
C MET A 223 -16.37 -29.28 -1.73
N VAL A 224 -16.35 -29.69 -3.00
CA VAL A 224 -17.29 -30.68 -3.53
C VAL A 224 -17.08 -32.02 -2.81
N LEU A 225 -15.84 -32.47 -2.68
CA LEU A 225 -15.52 -33.71 -1.95
C LEU A 225 -15.94 -33.64 -0.47
N HIS A 226 -15.76 -32.49 0.19
CA HIS A 226 -16.19 -32.21 1.56
C HIS A 226 -17.69 -32.47 1.76
N ILE A 227 -18.52 -31.92 0.86
CA ILE A 227 -19.98 -32.05 0.93
C ILE A 227 -20.44 -33.48 0.55
N PHE A 228 -19.93 -34.03 -0.55
CA PHE A 228 -20.34 -35.36 -1.00
C PHE A 228 -19.78 -36.48 -0.11
N GLY A 229 -18.61 -36.28 0.50
CA GLY A 229 -18.04 -37.16 1.51
C GLY A 229 -18.95 -37.26 2.74
N LEU A 230 -19.47 -36.13 3.21
CA LEU A 230 -20.47 -36.12 4.28
C LEU A 230 -21.73 -36.91 3.88
N LEU A 231 -22.28 -36.66 2.70
CA LEU A 231 -23.46 -37.38 2.20
C LEU A 231 -23.22 -38.90 2.12
N ALA A 232 -22.04 -39.32 1.65
CA ALA A 232 -21.67 -40.73 1.60
C ALA A 232 -21.65 -41.36 3.00
N VAL A 233 -21.03 -40.69 3.99
CA VAL A 233 -21.01 -41.17 5.39
C VAL A 233 -22.43 -41.25 5.95
N ILE A 234 -23.24 -40.21 5.75
CA ILE A 234 -24.63 -40.17 6.23
C ILE A 234 -25.46 -41.32 5.66
N ILE A 235 -25.45 -41.47 4.33
CA ILE A 235 -26.24 -42.50 3.64
C ILE A 235 -25.83 -43.89 4.13
N VAL A 236 -24.52 -44.15 4.24
CA VAL A 236 -24.02 -45.45 4.67
C VAL A 236 -24.44 -45.76 6.11
N LEU A 237 -24.28 -44.82 7.04
CA LEU A 237 -24.66 -45.03 8.43
C LEU A 237 -26.17 -45.24 8.58
N TRP A 238 -27.00 -44.40 7.96
CA TRP A 238 -28.46 -44.55 8.04
C TRP A 238 -29.00 -45.84 7.41
N VAL A 239 -28.33 -46.38 6.39
CA VAL A 239 -28.79 -47.59 5.70
C VAL A 239 -28.26 -48.87 6.36
N LYS A 240 -27.04 -48.84 6.93
CA LYS A 240 -26.32 -50.06 7.34
C LYS A 240 -26.05 -50.17 8.84
N ALA A 241 -25.91 -49.06 9.56
CA ALA A 241 -25.57 -49.12 10.97
C ALA A 241 -26.81 -49.49 11.82
N PRO A 242 -26.62 -50.14 12.99
CA PRO A 242 -27.67 -50.24 13.99
C PRO A 242 -27.97 -48.85 14.59
N HIS A 243 -29.25 -48.54 14.82
CA HIS A 243 -29.68 -47.21 15.29
C HIS A 243 -30.17 -47.23 16.74
N GLN A 244 -29.67 -46.27 17.53
CA GLN A 244 -30.17 -45.97 18.87
C GLN A 244 -31.56 -45.31 18.84
N SER A 245 -32.26 -45.37 19.98
CA SER A 245 -33.48 -44.58 20.16
C SER A 245 -33.14 -43.09 20.33
N ALA A 246 -34.00 -42.22 19.80
CA ALA A 246 -33.84 -40.77 19.95
C ALA A 246 -33.78 -40.33 21.43
N LYS A 247 -34.47 -41.05 22.33
CA LYS A 247 -34.40 -40.80 23.77
C LYS A 247 -32.97 -41.01 24.29
N ASN A 248 -32.32 -42.11 23.93
CA ASN A 248 -30.94 -42.38 24.36
C ASN A 248 -29.98 -41.33 23.79
N VAL A 249 -30.13 -40.96 22.52
CA VAL A 249 -29.24 -39.99 21.87
C VAL A 249 -29.32 -38.60 22.51
N PHE A 250 -30.53 -38.10 22.80
CA PHE A 250 -30.68 -36.72 23.29
C PHE A 250 -30.76 -36.59 24.82
N THR A 251 -30.93 -37.69 25.56
CA THR A 251 -31.07 -37.66 27.03
C THR A 251 -30.17 -38.66 27.78
N GLY A 252 -29.43 -39.51 27.07
CA GLY A 252 -28.48 -40.47 27.66
C GLY A 252 -27.14 -39.81 27.98
N PHE A 253 -27.05 -39.22 29.17
CA PHE A 253 -25.81 -38.67 29.72
C PHE A 253 -25.02 -39.71 30.49
N THR A 254 -23.70 -39.74 30.30
CA THR A 254 -22.76 -40.57 31.08
C THR A 254 -21.67 -39.70 31.71
N ASN A 255 -20.95 -40.25 32.68
CA ASN A 255 -19.90 -39.57 33.42
C ASN A 255 -18.79 -40.60 33.72
N GLU A 256 -18.18 -41.11 32.64
CA GLU A 256 -17.10 -42.09 32.72
C GLU A 256 -15.78 -41.44 33.17
N GLY A 257 -15.68 -40.10 33.12
CA GLY A 257 -14.57 -39.34 33.70
C GLY A 257 -14.57 -39.26 35.22
N GLY A 258 -15.61 -39.78 35.90
CA GLY A 258 -15.64 -39.96 37.35
C GLY A 258 -16.03 -38.73 38.17
N TRP A 259 -16.55 -37.67 37.54
CA TRP A 259 -16.80 -36.38 38.20
C TRP A 259 -17.94 -36.41 39.23
N ASN A 260 -17.96 -35.45 40.16
CA ASN A 260 -18.99 -35.37 41.21
C ASN A 260 -20.41 -35.05 40.70
N SER A 261 -20.56 -34.58 39.46
CA SER A 261 -21.86 -34.30 38.87
C SER A 261 -21.80 -34.39 37.34
N ILE A 262 -22.95 -34.71 36.73
CA ILE A 262 -23.10 -34.69 35.26
C ILE A 262 -22.80 -33.29 34.71
N GLY A 263 -23.25 -32.24 35.39
CA GLY A 263 -22.99 -30.86 34.96
C GLY A 263 -21.49 -30.55 34.85
N LEU A 264 -20.69 -30.98 35.83
CA LEU A 264 -19.24 -30.80 35.79
C LEU A 264 -18.59 -31.64 34.70
N SER A 265 -18.99 -32.90 34.55
CA SER A 265 -18.52 -33.78 33.47
C SER A 265 -18.76 -33.14 32.09
N LEU A 266 -19.97 -32.62 31.85
CA LEU A 266 -20.30 -31.92 30.60
C LEU A 266 -19.42 -30.70 30.30
N MET A 267 -18.97 -29.96 31.31
CA MET A 267 -18.08 -28.81 31.10
C MET A 267 -16.67 -29.25 30.71
N VAL A 268 -16.21 -30.41 31.21
CA VAL A 268 -14.92 -31.01 30.84
C VAL A 268 -15.01 -31.62 29.44
N GLY A 269 -16.08 -32.36 29.15
CA GLY A 269 -16.36 -32.94 27.82
C GLY A 269 -16.53 -31.91 26.71
N GLN A 270 -16.88 -30.65 27.04
CA GLN A 270 -17.04 -29.55 26.07
C GLN A 270 -15.77 -29.29 25.26
N ILE A 271 -14.58 -29.68 25.73
CA ILE A 271 -13.32 -29.45 25.02
C ILE A 271 -13.32 -30.05 23.61
N THR A 272 -14.04 -31.16 23.38
CA THR A 272 -14.26 -31.73 22.04
C THR A 272 -14.96 -30.72 21.12
N GLY A 273 -16.04 -30.09 21.59
CA GLY A 273 -16.77 -29.08 20.82
C GLY A 273 -15.91 -27.84 20.54
N ILE A 274 -15.11 -27.39 21.51
CA ILE A 274 -14.20 -26.26 21.34
C ILE A 274 -13.14 -26.58 20.29
N TYR A 275 -12.52 -27.76 20.37
CA TYR A 275 -11.50 -28.20 19.43
C TYR A 275 -12.02 -28.25 17.99
N SER A 276 -13.21 -28.79 17.77
CA SER A 276 -13.80 -28.91 16.43
C SER A 276 -14.19 -27.56 15.81
N LEU A 277 -14.43 -26.52 16.60
CA LEU A 277 -14.94 -25.22 16.12
C LEU A 277 -13.86 -24.15 15.94
N VAL A 278 -12.61 -24.50 16.20
CA VAL A 278 -11.44 -23.63 16.08
C VAL A 278 -10.91 -23.62 14.63
N GLY A 279 -10.30 -22.50 14.22
CA GLY A 279 -9.51 -22.40 13.00
C GLY A 279 -10.19 -21.70 11.82
N SER A 280 -11.44 -21.25 11.95
CA SER A 280 -12.12 -20.46 10.92
C SER A 280 -11.44 -19.11 10.65
N ASP A 281 -10.67 -18.59 11.61
CA ASP A 281 -9.83 -17.40 11.45
C ASP A 281 -8.55 -17.64 10.64
N ALA A 282 -8.29 -18.87 10.18
CA ALA A 282 -7.17 -19.18 9.29
C ALA A 282 -7.09 -18.27 8.05
N THR A 283 -8.25 -17.91 7.49
CA THR A 283 -8.30 -17.01 6.32
C THR A 283 -7.80 -15.61 6.64
N ALA A 284 -7.86 -15.15 7.89
CA ALA A 284 -7.23 -13.89 8.29
C ALA A 284 -5.70 -13.95 8.13
N HIS A 285 -5.08 -15.10 8.39
CA HIS A 285 -3.64 -15.29 8.17
C HIS A 285 -3.27 -15.35 6.69
N MET A 286 -4.24 -15.64 5.82
CA MET A 286 -4.10 -15.57 4.36
C MET A 286 -4.54 -14.23 3.78
N ALA A 287 -4.87 -13.22 4.61
CA ALA A 287 -5.46 -11.97 4.13
C ALA A 287 -4.62 -11.30 3.02
N GLU A 288 -3.28 -11.31 3.13
CA GLU A 288 -2.40 -10.71 2.12
C GLU A 288 -2.36 -11.47 0.77
N GLU A 289 -2.97 -12.66 0.69
CA GLU A 289 -3.13 -13.47 -0.54
C GLU A 289 -4.59 -13.54 -1.03
N VAL A 290 -5.55 -12.95 -0.30
CA VAL A 290 -6.97 -12.89 -0.68
C VAL A 290 -7.27 -11.57 -1.37
N GLU A 291 -7.82 -11.62 -2.57
CA GLU A 291 -8.28 -10.43 -3.31
C GLU A 291 -9.40 -9.73 -2.54
N ASP A 292 -9.33 -8.40 -2.43
CA ASP A 292 -10.29 -7.55 -1.71
C ASP A 292 -10.54 -8.04 -0.26
N ALA A 293 -9.44 -8.18 0.49
CA ALA A 293 -9.41 -8.91 1.76
C ALA A 293 -10.31 -8.30 2.84
N GLY A 294 -10.39 -6.98 2.94
CA GLY A 294 -11.25 -6.30 3.92
C GLY A 294 -12.74 -6.63 3.76
N ARG A 295 -13.16 -7.14 2.60
CA ARG A 295 -14.53 -7.64 2.32
C ARG A 295 -14.63 -9.16 2.39
N TYR A 296 -13.74 -9.90 1.72
CA TYR A 296 -13.94 -11.34 1.55
C TYR A 296 -13.38 -12.21 2.68
N VAL A 297 -12.33 -11.78 3.37
CA VAL A 297 -11.83 -12.47 4.57
C VAL A 297 -12.91 -12.58 5.66
N PRO A 298 -13.60 -11.50 6.09
CA PRO A 298 -14.63 -11.61 7.12
C PRO A 298 -15.82 -12.48 6.70
N ILE A 299 -16.24 -12.37 5.44
CA ILE A 299 -17.31 -13.20 4.85
C ILE A 299 -16.90 -14.68 4.87
N SER A 300 -15.67 -15.00 4.48
CA SER A 300 -15.14 -16.37 4.52
C SER A 300 -15.07 -16.92 5.94
N ILE A 301 -14.58 -16.13 6.90
CA ILE A 301 -14.50 -16.54 8.32
C ILE A 301 -15.89 -16.90 8.86
N PHE A 302 -16.87 -16.00 8.67
CA PHE A 302 -18.21 -16.18 9.23
C PHE A 302 -18.99 -17.31 8.55
N TRP A 303 -19.08 -17.30 7.22
CA TRP A 303 -19.92 -18.28 6.52
C TRP A 303 -19.32 -19.69 6.50
N SER A 304 -18.00 -19.83 6.49
CA SER A 304 -17.38 -21.17 6.62
C SER A 304 -17.68 -21.77 7.98
N TYR A 305 -17.63 -20.97 9.04
CA TYR A 305 -17.99 -21.38 10.39
C TYR A 305 -19.46 -21.83 10.49
N ILE A 306 -20.39 -21.02 9.98
CA ILE A 306 -21.84 -21.37 10.01
C ILE A 306 -22.12 -22.61 9.17
N GLY A 307 -21.59 -22.67 7.93
CA GLY A 307 -21.79 -23.80 7.03
C GLY A 307 -21.27 -25.11 7.63
N ASN A 308 -20.02 -25.11 8.11
CA ASN A 308 -19.44 -26.29 8.74
C ASN A 308 -20.10 -26.66 10.06
N GLY A 309 -20.54 -25.68 10.86
CA GLY A 309 -21.26 -25.94 12.10
C GLY A 309 -22.59 -26.67 11.86
N ILE A 310 -23.36 -26.23 10.86
CA ILE A 310 -24.61 -26.90 10.48
C ILE A 310 -24.34 -28.30 9.94
N MET A 311 -23.34 -28.47 9.07
CA MET A 311 -22.93 -29.78 8.55
C MET A 311 -22.54 -30.73 9.69
N ALA A 312 -21.79 -30.24 10.67
CA ALA A 312 -21.38 -31.01 11.82
C ALA A 312 -22.55 -31.39 12.75
N ILE A 313 -23.59 -30.55 12.91
CA ILE A 313 -24.82 -30.95 13.63
C ILE A 313 -25.52 -32.11 12.92
N ILE A 314 -25.66 -32.02 11.59
CA ILE A 314 -26.30 -33.07 10.77
C ILE A 314 -25.50 -34.37 10.86
N PHE A 315 -24.18 -34.26 10.75
CA PHE A 315 -23.26 -35.38 10.95
C PHE A 315 -23.41 -35.97 12.35
N LEU A 316 -23.37 -35.14 13.40
CA LEU A 316 -23.36 -35.59 14.78
C LEU A 316 -24.66 -36.32 15.14
N ILE A 317 -25.81 -35.84 14.69
CA ILE A 317 -27.07 -36.58 14.82
C ILE A 317 -26.90 -37.97 14.19
N THR A 318 -26.46 -38.04 12.94
CA THR A 318 -26.29 -39.32 12.25
C THR A 318 -25.30 -40.26 12.97
N TYR A 319 -24.15 -39.73 13.39
CA TYR A 319 -23.10 -40.49 14.05
C TYR A 319 -23.54 -41.03 15.41
N LEU A 320 -24.19 -40.21 16.24
CA LEU A 320 -24.65 -40.63 17.57
C LEU A 320 -25.76 -41.68 17.52
N PHE A 321 -26.66 -41.58 16.52
CA PHE A 321 -27.63 -42.64 16.29
C PHE A 321 -26.98 -43.96 15.90
N ALA A 322 -25.83 -43.93 15.19
CA ALA A 322 -25.11 -45.11 14.74
C ALA A 322 -24.20 -45.76 15.81
N ILE A 323 -24.01 -45.14 16.98
CA ILE A 323 -23.21 -45.73 18.08
C ILE A 323 -24.08 -46.72 18.87
N SER A 324 -23.92 -48.01 18.61
CA SER A 324 -24.63 -49.08 19.32
C SER A 324 -24.25 -49.23 20.80
N SER A 325 -23.00 -48.94 21.15
CA SER A 325 -22.48 -49.04 22.52
C SER A 325 -21.34 -48.03 22.69
N VAL A 326 -21.49 -47.12 23.65
CA VAL A 326 -20.46 -46.10 23.93
C VAL A 326 -19.22 -46.77 24.51
N ASP A 327 -19.40 -47.72 25.42
CA ASP A 327 -18.29 -48.43 26.07
C ASP A 327 -17.47 -49.23 25.06
N ASP A 328 -18.12 -49.97 24.15
CA ASP A 328 -17.41 -50.74 23.13
C ASP A 328 -16.69 -49.83 22.12
N ALA A 329 -17.28 -48.69 21.78
CA ALA A 329 -16.67 -47.72 20.88
C ALA A 329 -15.43 -47.05 21.51
N LEU A 330 -15.48 -46.72 22.81
CA LEU A 330 -14.35 -46.15 23.54
C LEU A 330 -13.22 -47.17 23.76
N ASN A 331 -13.54 -48.46 23.87
CA ASN A 331 -12.58 -49.54 24.09
C ASN A 331 -12.14 -50.25 22.79
N ASP A 332 -12.49 -49.73 21.61
CA ASP A 332 -12.12 -50.38 20.35
C ASP A 332 -10.58 -50.40 20.18
N PRO A 333 -9.99 -51.55 19.78
CA PRO A 333 -8.53 -51.69 19.67
C PRO A 333 -7.86 -50.70 18.71
N SER A 334 -8.60 -50.11 17.78
CA SER A 334 -8.07 -49.08 16.88
C SER A 334 -7.73 -47.77 17.58
N GLY A 335 -8.26 -47.54 18.79
CA GLY A 335 -8.15 -46.29 19.53
C GLY A 335 -9.10 -45.19 19.04
N TYR A 336 -9.95 -45.47 18.04
CA TYR A 336 -10.85 -44.49 17.43
C TYR A 336 -12.31 -44.99 17.43
N PRO A 337 -13.23 -44.34 18.17
CA PRO A 337 -14.63 -44.75 18.26
C PRO A 337 -15.37 -44.85 16.92
N PHE A 338 -14.99 -44.04 15.92
CA PHE A 338 -15.65 -44.09 14.62
C PHE A 338 -15.32 -45.35 13.80
N ILE A 339 -14.15 -45.96 14.00
CA ILE A 339 -13.78 -47.19 13.31
C ILE A 339 -14.69 -48.33 13.79
N TYR A 340 -14.97 -48.39 15.09
CA TYR A 340 -15.99 -49.31 15.64
C TYR A 340 -17.34 -49.11 14.94
N VAL A 341 -17.84 -47.87 14.89
CA VAL A 341 -19.13 -47.54 14.24
C VAL A 341 -19.14 -48.00 12.78
N PHE A 342 -18.10 -47.69 12.01
CA PHE A 342 -18.01 -48.12 10.62
C PHE A 342 -17.95 -49.65 10.47
N ARG A 343 -17.25 -50.36 11.37
CA ARG A 343 -17.19 -51.84 11.36
C ARG A 343 -18.50 -52.50 11.71
N THR A 344 -19.35 -51.87 12.54
CA THR A 344 -20.70 -52.39 12.79
C THR A 344 -21.60 -52.29 11.55
N ALA A 345 -21.31 -51.37 10.63
CA ALA A 345 -22.09 -51.13 9.42
C ALA A 345 -21.51 -51.79 8.15
N LEU A 346 -20.19 -51.95 8.06
CA LEU A 346 -19.47 -52.31 6.83
C LEU A 346 -18.40 -53.38 7.05
N PRO A 347 -18.07 -54.18 6.01
CA PRO A 347 -16.85 -55.00 6.03
C PRO A 347 -15.60 -54.10 5.99
N ASN A 348 -14.43 -54.64 6.36
CA ASN A 348 -13.16 -53.89 6.42
C ASN A 348 -12.84 -53.10 5.14
N SER A 349 -13.14 -53.64 3.95
CA SER A 349 -12.96 -52.93 2.68
C SER A 349 -13.82 -51.66 2.56
N GLY A 350 -15.06 -51.70 3.06
CA GLY A 350 -15.95 -50.54 3.13
C GLY A 350 -15.48 -49.52 4.17
N VAL A 351 -15.02 -49.98 5.33
CA VAL A 351 -14.42 -49.11 6.36
C VAL A 351 -13.20 -48.37 5.80
N ASN A 352 -12.31 -49.08 5.11
CA ASN A 352 -11.16 -48.50 4.43
C ASN A 352 -11.59 -47.44 3.41
N ALA A 353 -12.54 -47.78 2.51
CA ALA A 353 -13.00 -46.88 1.46
C ALA A 353 -13.58 -45.58 2.03
N LEU A 354 -14.46 -45.68 3.03
CA LEU A 354 -15.09 -44.50 3.64
C LEU A 354 -14.06 -43.66 4.41
N THR A 355 -13.16 -44.31 5.16
CA THR A 355 -12.11 -43.62 5.91
C THR A 355 -11.12 -42.92 4.97
N ILE A 356 -10.75 -43.52 3.84
CA ILE A 356 -9.85 -42.90 2.85
C ILE A 356 -10.46 -41.62 2.27
N ILE A 357 -11.77 -41.61 1.97
CA ILE A 357 -12.46 -40.41 1.48
C ILE A 357 -12.31 -39.25 2.48
N VAL A 358 -12.58 -39.52 3.76
CA VAL A 358 -12.44 -38.53 4.84
C VAL A 358 -10.97 -38.12 5.01
N LEU A 359 -10.05 -39.08 4.94
CA LEU A 359 -8.61 -38.84 5.11
C LEU A 359 -8.03 -37.93 4.03
N VAL A 360 -8.50 -38.04 2.78
CA VAL A 360 -8.10 -37.14 1.69
C VAL A 360 -8.49 -35.69 2.01
N ILE A 361 -9.68 -35.47 2.55
CA ILE A 361 -10.14 -34.12 2.95
C ILE A 361 -9.28 -33.60 4.10
N VAL A 362 -8.98 -34.43 5.11
CA VAL A 362 -8.14 -34.04 6.26
C VAL A 362 -6.70 -33.77 5.86
N ILE A 363 -6.14 -34.53 4.91
CA ILE A 363 -4.82 -34.23 4.33
C ILE A 363 -4.83 -32.86 3.66
N ALA A 364 -5.87 -32.54 2.88
CA ALA A 364 -6.02 -31.22 2.26
C ALA A 364 -6.23 -30.09 3.29
N ALA A 365 -6.96 -30.36 4.37
CA ALA A 365 -7.14 -29.46 5.50
C ALA A 365 -5.79 -29.14 6.14
N ASN A 366 -4.97 -30.15 6.41
CA ASN A 366 -3.63 -30.00 6.97
C ASN A 366 -2.67 -29.21 6.05
N ILE A 367 -2.74 -29.41 4.73
CA ILE A 367 -1.96 -28.60 3.76
C ILE A 367 -2.33 -27.12 3.88
N SER A 368 -3.63 -26.82 3.99
CA SER A 368 -4.17 -25.46 4.13
C SER A 368 -3.84 -24.86 5.51
N PHE A 369 -3.86 -25.69 6.57
CA PHE A 369 -3.48 -25.30 7.93
C PHE A 369 -2.00 -24.93 8.02
N ASN A 370 -1.12 -25.70 7.35
CA ASN A 370 0.30 -25.39 7.25
C ASN A 370 0.54 -24.07 6.52
N ALA A 371 -0.21 -23.80 5.45
CA ALA A 371 -0.14 -22.53 4.74
C ALA A 371 -0.42 -21.35 5.69
N SER A 372 -1.55 -21.39 6.40
CA SER A 372 -1.95 -20.35 7.36
C SER A 372 -0.93 -20.16 8.49
N THR A 373 -0.45 -21.27 9.05
CA THR A 373 0.57 -21.28 10.12
C THR A 373 1.87 -20.61 9.66
N ALA A 374 2.31 -20.90 8.43
CA ALA A 374 3.49 -20.30 7.85
C ALA A 374 3.31 -18.80 7.60
N ARG A 375 2.13 -18.33 7.18
CA ARG A 375 1.87 -16.89 6.94
C ARG A 375 1.81 -16.11 8.23
N GLN A 376 1.18 -16.65 9.26
CA GLN A 376 1.17 -16.03 10.59
C GLN A 376 2.57 -15.94 11.19
N THR A 377 3.36 -17.01 11.06
CA THR A 377 4.77 -17.06 11.51
C THR A 377 5.63 -16.06 10.73
N PHE A 378 5.42 -15.95 9.42
CA PHE A 378 6.07 -14.97 8.55
C PHE A 378 5.72 -13.54 8.96
N ALA A 379 4.44 -13.22 9.15
CA ALA A 379 3.99 -11.89 9.49
C ALA A 379 4.58 -11.43 10.82
N PHE A 380 4.58 -12.30 11.84
CA PHE A 380 5.17 -11.96 13.14
C PHE A 380 6.71 -11.82 13.07
N ALA A 381 7.38 -12.61 12.22
CA ALA A 381 8.81 -12.45 11.96
C ALA A 381 9.14 -11.14 11.22
N ARG A 382 8.34 -10.77 10.21
CA ARG A 382 8.45 -9.50 9.47
C ARG A 382 8.44 -8.31 10.43
N ASP A 383 7.62 -8.42 11.48
CA ASP A 383 7.47 -7.39 12.51
C ASP A 383 8.50 -7.51 13.65
N LYS A 384 9.56 -8.31 13.46
CA LYS A 384 10.66 -8.57 14.39
C LYS A 384 10.20 -9.21 15.72
N GLY A 385 9.10 -9.94 15.72
CA GLY A 385 8.57 -10.65 16.88
C GLY A 385 9.30 -11.96 17.22
N LEU A 386 9.98 -12.56 16.25
CA LEU A 386 10.72 -13.83 16.39
C LEU A 386 12.24 -13.65 16.29
N PRO A 387 13.04 -14.52 16.95
CA PRO A 387 14.47 -14.62 16.69
C PRO A 387 14.72 -15.01 15.24
N PHE A 388 15.87 -14.61 14.68
CA PHE A 388 16.20 -14.82 13.26
C PHE A 388 15.15 -14.25 12.29
N SER A 389 14.43 -13.21 12.70
CA SER A 389 13.37 -12.54 11.94
C SER A 389 13.73 -12.28 10.48
N LYS A 390 14.95 -11.78 10.21
CA LYS A 390 15.44 -11.52 8.84
C LYS A 390 15.41 -12.74 7.90
N TRP A 391 15.66 -13.94 8.45
CA TRP A 391 15.65 -15.18 7.66
C TRP A 391 14.22 -15.71 7.50
N ILE A 392 13.43 -15.70 8.57
CA ILE A 392 12.05 -16.22 8.58
C ILE A 392 11.14 -15.34 7.72
N SER A 393 11.32 -14.01 7.76
CA SER A 393 10.51 -13.04 7.02
C SER A 393 10.93 -12.85 5.56
N HIS A 394 11.85 -13.67 5.05
CA HIS A 394 12.29 -13.54 3.67
C HIS A 394 11.25 -14.17 2.72
N VAL A 395 10.75 -13.38 1.77
CA VAL A 395 9.88 -13.82 0.69
C VAL A 395 10.71 -14.11 -0.55
N ASN A 396 10.52 -15.27 -1.17
CA ASN A 396 11.19 -15.62 -2.42
C ASN A 396 10.63 -14.77 -3.58
N SER A 397 11.49 -14.13 -4.36
CA SER A 397 11.08 -13.23 -5.45
C SER A 397 10.34 -13.91 -6.60
N ASN A 398 10.64 -15.20 -6.87
CA ASN A 398 10.06 -15.92 -7.99
C ASN A 398 8.70 -16.53 -7.64
N SER A 399 8.56 -17.09 -6.43
CA SER A 399 7.32 -17.74 -6.00
C SER A 399 6.40 -16.82 -5.20
N GLN A 400 6.89 -15.66 -4.72
CA GLN A 400 6.17 -14.72 -3.86
C GLN A 400 5.59 -15.39 -2.59
N ILE A 401 6.31 -16.39 -2.07
CA ILE A 401 5.94 -17.19 -0.90
C ILE A 401 7.08 -17.16 0.13
N PRO A 402 6.77 -17.08 1.44
CA PRO A 402 7.79 -17.15 2.50
C PRO A 402 8.26 -18.59 2.74
N VAL A 403 9.05 -19.14 1.81
CA VAL A 403 9.53 -20.54 1.83
C VAL A 403 10.24 -20.89 3.14
N ASN A 404 11.02 -19.96 3.72
CA ASN A 404 11.72 -20.18 4.99
C ASN A 404 10.74 -20.38 6.16
N SER A 405 9.62 -19.67 6.17
CA SER A 405 8.58 -19.83 7.18
C SER A 405 7.84 -21.17 7.05
N VAL A 406 7.58 -21.60 5.81
CA VAL A 406 7.02 -22.94 5.52
C VAL A 406 7.97 -24.03 6.01
N ALA A 407 9.26 -23.93 5.65
CA ALA A 407 10.28 -24.88 6.09
C ALA A 407 10.39 -24.95 7.62
N LEU A 408 10.40 -23.79 8.30
CA LEU A 408 10.44 -23.71 9.76
C LEU A 408 9.24 -24.40 10.40
N THR A 409 8.03 -24.19 9.86
CA THR A 409 6.80 -24.83 10.35
C THR A 409 6.85 -26.35 10.21
N CYS A 410 7.37 -26.85 9.08
CA CYS A 410 7.58 -28.28 8.86
C CYS A 410 8.63 -28.86 9.82
N ILE A 411 9.77 -28.19 10.01
CA ILE A 411 10.81 -28.61 10.95
C ILE A 411 10.27 -28.66 12.38
N PHE A 412 9.51 -27.64 12.79
CA PHE A 412 8.92 -27.61 14.14
C PHE A 412 7.94 -28.77 14.35
N THR A 413 7.15 -29.10 13.32
CA THR A 413 6.25 -30.26 13.36
C THR A 413 6.99 -31.58 13.51
N ILE A 414 8.09 -31.76 12.76
CA ILE A 414 8.98 -32.93 12.90
C ILE A 414 9.51 -33.03 14.33
N LEU A 415 10.06 -31.94 14.87
CA LEU A 415 10.64 -31.91 16.21
C LEU A 415 9.60 -32.19 17.30
N LEU A 416 8.40 -31.63 17.19
CA LEU A 416 7.31 -31.92 18.13
C LEU A 416 6.89 -33.39 18.05
N SER A 417 6.77 -33.95 16.85
CA SER A 417 6.35 -35.34 16.69
C SER A 417 7.36 -36.36 17.25
N LEU A 418 8.65 -36.01 17.35
CA LEU A 418 9.67 -36.87 17.98
C LEU A 418 9.39 -37.14 19.47
N ILE A 419 8.66 -36.25 20.15
CA ILE A 419 8.27 -36.42 21.56
C ILE A 419 7.39 -37.66 21.74
N ASN A 420 6.57 -37.97 20.72
CA ASN A 420 5.68 -39.12 20.72
C ASN A 420 6.41 -40.46 20.88
N ILE A 421 7.66 -40.56 20.39
CA ILE A 421 8.49 -41.77 20.54
C ILE A 421 8.70 -42.10 22.03
N GLY A 422 8.89 -41.08 22.87
CA GLY A 422 9.09 -41.25 24.30
C GLY A 422 7.78 -41.32 25.10
N SER A 423 6.80 -40.48 24.78
CA SER A 423 5.53 -40.43 25.51
C SER A 423 4.42 -39.76 24.69
N ASN A 424 3.31 -40.49 24.48
CA ASN A 424 2.09 -39.95 23.88
C ASN A 424 1.46 -38.87 24.77
N VAL A 425 1.57 -39.02 26.10
CA VAL A 425 1.06 -38.06 27.09
C VAL A 425 1.78 -36.71 26.97
N ALA A 426 3.12 -36.72 26.91
CA ALA A 426 3.91 -35.50 26.77
C ALA A 426 3.64 -34.78 25.43
N PHE A 427 3.37 -35.54 24.36
CA PHE A 427 2.99 -34.98 23.07
C PHE A 427 1.58 -34.35 23.11
N ASN A 428 0.59 -35.08 23.62
CA ASN A 428 -0.79 -34.61 23.75
C ASN A 428 -0.91 -33.38 24.68
N ALA A 429 -0.03 -33.27 25.68
CA ALA A 429 0.08 -32.09 26.54
C ALA A 429 0.43 -30.81 25.76
N ILE A 430 1.34 -30.91 24.79
CA ILE A 430 1.75 -29.79 23.94
C ILE A 430 0.65 -29.43 22.95
N ILE A 431 -0.11 -30.42 22.46
CA ILE A 431 -1.29 -30.16 21.65
C ILE A 431 -2.38 -29.47 22.48
N SER A 432 -2.61 -29.90 23.71
CA SER A 432 -3.62 -29.28 24.59
C SER A 432 -3.30 -27.80 24.90
N LEU A 433 -2.00 -27.46 24.93
CA LEU A 433 -1.54 -26.07 25.05
C LEU A 433 -1.99 -25.18 23.87
N GLN A 434 -2.26 -25.75 22.69
CA GLN A 434 -2.81 -25.02 21.55
C GLN A 434 -4.10 -24.30 21.93
N ILE A 435 -5.07 -25.02 22.49
CA ILE A 435 -6.41 -24.49 22.80
C ILE A 435 -6.26 -23.34 23.80
N VAL A 436 -5.46 -23.52 24.84
CA VAL A 436 -5.16 -22.49 25.84
C VAL A 436 -4.59 -21.24 25.19
N ALA A 437 -3.54 -21.39 24.37
CA ALA A 437 -2.86 -20.29 23.73
C ALA A 437 -3.81 -19.53 22.77
N LEU A 438 -4.67 -20.24 22.05
CA LEU A 438 -5.65 -19.64 21.13
C LEU A 438 -6.80 -18.93 21.85
N MET A 439 -7.35 -19.52 22.91
CA MET A 439 -8.39 -18.86 23.70
C MET A 439 -7.85 -17.56 24.32
N MET A 440 -6.57 -17.54 24.73
CA MET A 440 -5.91 -16.34 25.23
C MET A 440 -5.79 -15.24 24.15
N THR A 441 -5.44 -15.60 22.91
CA THR A 441 -5.32 -14.60 21.84
C THR A 441 -6.67 -14.01 21.45
N TYR A 442 -7.72 -14.83 21.40
CA TYR A 442 -9.09 -14.36 21.20
C TYR A 442 -9.56 -13.46 22.35
N ALA A 443 -9.35 -13.86 23.60
CA ALA A 443 -9.69 -13.04 24.77
C ALA A 443 -8.99 -11.67 24.73
N CYS A 444 -7.70 -11.64 24.41
CA CYS A 444 -6.93 -10.39 24.29
C CYS A 444 -7.44 -9.50 23.16
N SER A 445 -7.68 -10.08 21.98
CA SER A 445 -8.14 -9.34 20.79
C SER A 445 -9.52 -8.72 21.01
N ILE A 446 -10.48 -9.52 21.50
CA ILE A 446 -11.85 -9.07 21.79
C ILE A 446 -11.85 -8.01 22.90
N SER A 447 -11.03 -8.19 23.94
CA SER A 447 -10.89 -7.19 25.01
C SER A 447 -10.39 -5.85 24.48
N CYS A 448 -9.43 -5.84 23.56
CA CYS A 448 -8.85 -4.61 23.02
C CYS A 448 -9.86 -3.87 22.12
N VAL A 449 -10.56 -4.56 21.22
CA VAL A 449 -11.58 -3.92 20.37
C VAL A 449 -12.78 -3.45 21.18
N LEU A 450 -13.19 -4.20 22.22
CA LEU A 450 -14.25 -3.78 23.14
C LEU A 450 -13.84 -2.54 23.95
N TYR A 451 -12.60 -2.50 24.47
CA TYR A 451 -12.04 -1.31 25.12
C TYR A 451 -12.07 -0.10 24.18
N ARG A 452 -11.58 -0.25 22.95
CA ARG A 452 -11.55 0.82 21.95
C ARG A 452 -12.96 1.32 21.64
N ARG A 453 -13.92 0.41 21.47
CA ARG A 453 -15.31 0.72 21.16
C ARG A 453 -16.04 1.47 22.29
N ILE A 454 -15.70 1.19 23.56
CA ILE A 454 -16.35 1.83 24.72
C ILE A 454 -15.69 3.18 25.07
N ILE A 455 -14.36 3.25 25.02
CA ILE A 455 -13.61 4.42 25.54
C ILE A 455 -13.28 5.43 24.43
N HIS A 456 -12.94 4.97 23.23
CA HIS A 456 -12.50 5.80 22.10
C HIS A 456 -13.08 5.33 20.76
N PRO A 457 -14.42 5.34 20.60
CA PRO A 457 -15.08 4.87 19.38
C PRO A 457 -14.63 5.62 18.12
N GLU A 458 -14.21 6.88 18.25
CA GLU A 458 -13.69 7.74 17.18
C GLU A 458 -12.33 7.28 16.62
N LEU A 459 -11.66 6.36 17.30
CA LEU A 459 -10.36 5.80 16.91
C LEU A 459 -10.47 4.36 16.39
N LEU A 460 -11.69 3.86 16.14
CA LEU A 460 -11.91 2.59 15.45
C LEU A 460 -11.81 2.79 13.94
N PRO A 461 -11.02 1.97 13.21
CA PRO A 461 -11.02 1.98 11.76
C PRO A 461 -12.41 1.63 11.18
N SER A 462 -12.70 2.13 9.98
CA SER A 462 -13.86 1.71 9.22
C SER A 462 -13.80 0.21 8.91
N ALA A 463 -14.96 -0.45 8.96
CA ALA A 463 -15.10 -1.86 8.65
C ALA A 463 -16.12 -2.02 7.53
N ARG A 464 -15.73 -2.63 6.41
CA ARG A 464 -16.62 -2.92 5.28
C ARG A 464 -17.62 -4.04 5.61
N TRP A 465 -17.26 -4.91 6.55
CA TRP A 465 -18.14 -5.84 7.23
C TRP A 465 -18.20 -5.46 8.71
N SER A 466 -19.25 -4.74 9.12
CA SER A 466 -19.38 -4.18 10.47
C SER A 466 -20.53 -4.79 11.26
N LEU A 467 -20.34 -4.94 12.58
CA LEU A 467 -21.40 -5.29 13.52
C LEU A 467 -22.29 -4.08 13.89
N GLY A 468 -21.87 -2.87 13.48
CA GLY A 468 -22.58 -1.62 13.76
C GLY A 468 -22.87 -1.44 15.25
N LYS A 469 -24.13 -1.08 15.57
CA LYS A 469 -24.60 -0.85 16.95
C LYS A 469 -24.54 -2.10 17.84
N TRP A 470 -24.54 -3.30 17.25
CA TRP A 470 -24.51 -4.56 18.00
C TRP A 470 -23.10 -4.97 18.43
N GLY A 471 -22.06 -4.26 17.97
CA GLY A 471 -20.66 -4.60 18.27
C GLY A 471 -20.35 -4.70 19.75
N ILE A 472 -20.88 -3.81 20.61
CA ILE A 472 -20.66 -3.89 22.06
C ILE A 472 -21.28 -5.16 22.65
N LEU A 473 -22.51 -5.48 22.29
CA LEU A 473 -23.22 -6.67 22.79
C LEU A 473 -22.51 -7.95 22.34
N VAL A 474 -22.20 -8.06 21.06
CA VAL A 474 -21.54 -9.24 20.47
C VAL A 474 -20.16 -9.44 21.07
N ASN A 475 -19.34 -8.39 21.16
CA ASN A 475 -18.00 -8.49 21.74
C ASN A 475 -18.06 -8.81 23.25
N SER A 476 -19.05 -8.31 23.98
CA SER A 476 -19.22 -8.62 25.41
C SER A 476 -19.60 -10.09 25.64
N ILE A 477 -20.53 -10.63 24.85
CA ILE A 477 -20.93 -12.05 24.93
C ILE A 477 -19.78 -12.94 24.47
N GLY A 478 -19.10 -12.59 23.38
CA GLY A 478 -17.92 -13.30 22.87
C GLY A 478 -16.79 -13.32 23.90
N LEU A 479 -16.53 -12.20 24.58
CA LEU A 479 -15.52 -12.13 25.64
C LEU A 479 -15.89 -12.99 26.85
N ALA A 480 -17.15 -12.99 27.26
CA ALA A 480 -17.63 -13.85 28.35
C ALA A 480 -17.45 -15.33 28.01
N PHE A 481 -17.85 -15.73 26.79
CA PHE A 481 -17.74 -17.11 26.34
C PHE A 481 -16.28 -17.56 26.19
N VAL A 482 -15.41 -16.74 25.60
CA VAL A 482 -14.00 -17.12 25.42
C VAL A 482 -13.25 -17.18 26.75
N THR A 483 -13.61 -16.33 27.73
CA THR A 483 -13.06 -16.40 29.09
C THR A 483 -13.51 -17.68 29.80
N PHE A 484 -14.77 -18.06 29.62
CA PHE A 484 -15.31 -19.33 30.11
C PHE A 484 -14.58 -20.53 29.48
N SER A 485 -14.40 -20.55 28.15
CA SER A 485 -13.66 -21.61 27.45
C SER A 485 -12.19 -21.65 27.85
N PHE A 486 -11.55 -20.49 28.04
CA PHE A 486 -10.18 -20.40 28.54
C PHE A 486 -10.04 -21.04 29.92
N PHE A 487 -10.99 -20.79 30.82
CA PHE A 487 -11.00 -21.41 32.15
C PHE A 487 -11.05 -22.95 32.06
N TRP A 488 -11.99 -23.51 31.28
CA TRP A 488 -12.14 -24.96 31.17
C TRP A 488 -11.01 -25.67 30.42
N SER A 489 -10.25 -24.95 29.59
CA SER A 489 -9.11 -25.54 28.86
C SER A 489 -7.96 -26.04 29.74
N PHE A 490 -7.94 -25.68 31.04
CA PHE A 490 -6.93 -26.13 32.01
C PHE A 490 -7.37 -27.33 32.86
N TRP A 491 -8.61 -27.81 32.74
CA TRP A 491 -9.11 -28.89 33.59
C TRP A 491 -8.49 -30.25 33.22
N PRO A 492 -8.26 -31.16 34.18
CA PRO A 492 -7.88 -32.54 33.88
C PRO A 492 -9.02 -33.26 33.17
N ASN A 493 -8.69 -34.30 32.42
CA ASN A 493 -9.67 -35.00 31.57
C ASN A 493 -10.52 -36.03 32.33
N THR A 494 -10.00 -36.62 33.41
CA THR A 494 -10.71 -37.62 34.22
C THR A 494 -10.23 -37.55 35.68
N ILE A 495 -10.96 -38.19 36.59
CA ILE A 495 -10.53 -38.43 37.97
C ILE A 495 -10.58 -39.93 38.32
N PRO A 496 -9.63 -40.46 39.12
CA PRO A 496 -8.54 -39.77 39.80
C PRO A 496 -7.45 -39.25 38.85
N VAL A 497 -6.86 -38.10 39.20
CA VAL A 497 -5.84 -37.46 38.38
C VAL A 497 -4.46 -38.11 38.62
N ASP A 498 -3.89 -38.65 37.56
CA ASP A 498 -2.55 -39.25 37.50
C ASP A 498 -1.70 -38.60 36.38
N ALA A 499 -0.51 -39.14 36.11
CA ALA A 499 0.39 -38.56 35.11
C ALA A 499 -0.20 -38.58 33.68
N GLU A 500 -1.10 -39.51 33.38
CA GLU A 500 -1.71 -39.69 32.05
C GLU A 500 -2.95 -38.81 31.86
N SER A 501 -3.75 -38.64 32.91
CA SER A 501 -5.00 -37.87 32.93
C SER A 501 -4.84 -36.39 33.31
N PHE A 502 -3.67 -36.00 33.85
CA PHE A 502 -3.37 -34.61 34.19
C PHE A 502 -3.27 -33.73 32.94
N ASN A 503 -3.95 -32.59 32.96
CA ASN A 503 -3.82 -31.59 31.91
C ASN A 503 -2.56 -30.75 32.11
N TRP A 504 -1.47 -31.19 31.49
CA TRP A 504 -0.14 -30.57 31.57
C TRP A 504 -0.06 -29.16 30.96
N SER A 505 -1.10 -28.68 30.26
CA SER A 505 -1.13 -27.32 29.71
C SER A 505 -0.95 -26.23 30.76
N VAL A 506 -1.40 -26.46 32.00
CA VAL A 506 -1.25 -25.51 33.13
C VAL A 506 0.22 -25.29 33.50
N VAL A 507 1.01 -26.35 33.50
CA VAL A 507 2.44 -26.32 33.85
C VAL A 507 3.22 -25.67 32.72
N LEU A 508 2.95 -26.08 31.48
CA LEU A 508 3.61 -25.55 30.28
C LEU A 508 3.32 -24.05 30.10
N SER A 509 2.08 -23.62 30.35
CA SER A 509 1.67 -22.21 30.28
C SER A 509 2.42 -21.34 31.29
N LYS A 510 2.54 -21.80 32.55
CA LYS A 510 3.27 -21.07 33.60
C LYS A 510 4.76 -20.98 33.31
N ALA A 511 5.39 -22.07 32.87
CA ALA A 511 6.79 -22.09 32.49
C ALA A 511 7.08 -21.09 31.34
N ARG A 512 6.16 -20.99 30.38
CA ARG A 512 6.30 -20.07 29.25
C ARG A 512 6.14 -18.60 29.66
N PHE A 513 5.16 -18.27 30.50
CA PHE A 513 4.96 -16.91 31.01
C PHE A 513 6.18 -16.40 31.79
N CYS A 514 6.82 -17.27 32.58
CA CYS A 514 8.07 -16.97 33.28
C CYS A 514 9.26 -16.75 32.32
N SER A 515 9.39 -17.58 31.27
CA SER A 515 10.44 -17.47 30.26
C SER A 515 10.32 -16.19 29.42
N GLN A 516 9.11 -15.78 29.05
CA GLN A 516 8.87 -14.54 28.28
C GLN A 516 9.21 -13.27 29.06
N ASN A 517 8.89 -13.23 30.37
CA ASN A 517 9.31 -12.14 31.25
C ASN A 517 10.84 -12.04 31.39
N GLY A 518 11.55 -13.18 31.27
CA GLY A 518 13.01 -13.21 31.22
C GLY A 518 13.59 -12.64 29.92
N PHE A 519 12.98 -12.95 28.76
CA PHE A 519 13.44 -12.48 27.45
C PHE A 519 13.19 -10.98 27.22
N LEU A 520 12.10 -10.43 27.77
CA LEU A 520 11.80 -8.99 27.80
C LEU A 520 12.86 -8.17 28.56
N ARG A 521 13.62 -8.78 29.49
CA ARG A 521 14.74 -8.12 30.19
C ARG A 521 16.06 -8.14 29.39
N PHE A 522 16.21 -8.98 28.36
CA PHE A 522 17.46 -9.17 27.62
C PHE A 522 17.42 -8.67 26.16
N GLY A 523 16.25 -8.39 25.59
CA GLY A 523 16.11 -7.85 24.22
C GLY A 523 16.14 -6.33 24.17
N SER A 524 17.33 -5.72 24.14
CA SER A 524 17.55 -4.28 23.93
C SER A 524 17.42 -3.85 22.45
N THR A 525 16.36 -4.27 21.77
CA THR A 525 16.06 -3.83 20.40
C THR A 525 14.72 -3.11 20.37
N PRO A 526 14.66 -1.82 20.03
CA PRO A 526 13.40 -1.09 19.98
C PRO A 526 12.54 -1.61 18.83
N MET A 527 11.41 -2.26 19.16
CA MET A 527 10.28 -2.40 18.24
C MET A 527 9.80 -0.99 17.86
N ILE A 528 9.87 -0.66 16.56
CA ILE A 528 9.64 0.66 15.94
C ILE A 528 8.16 1.13 16.04
N TRP A 529 7.29 0.35 16.67
CA TRP A 529 5.83 0.54 16.67
C TRP A 529 5.27 1.77 17.41
N ALA A 530 6.07 2.57 18.13
CA ALA A 530 5.52 3.65 18.98
C ALA A 530 5.72 5.09 18.47
N ARG A 531 6.47 5.34 17.40
CA ARG A 531 6.79 6.72 16.98
C ARG A 531 5.70 7.41 16.15
N ALA A 532 4.67 6.70 15.69
CA ALA A 532 3.59 7.29 14.90
C ALA A 532 2.54 8.07 15.75
N TYR A 533 2.48 7.87 17.08
CA TYR A 533 1.38 8.40 17.91
C TYR A 533 1.78 9.36 19.05
N THR A 534 3.05 9.75 19.20
CA THR A 534 3.53 10.55 20.36
C THR A 534 4.06 11.95 20.07
N LEU A 535 3.97 12.47 18.85
CA LEU A 535 4.52 13.78 18.51
C LEU A 535 3.43 14.80 18.16
N LYS A 536 2.85 15.45 19.19
CA LYS A 536 2.28 16.81 19.07
C LYS A 536 1.98 17.42 20.46
N SER A 537 3.02 17.79 21.19
CA SER A 537 2.91 18.77 22.29
C SER A 537 4.09 19.74 22.23
N SER A 538 3.82 21.04 22.37
CA SER A 538 4.72 22.22 22.26
C SER A 538 5.03 22.61 20.80
N PHE A 539 4.98 23.87 20.31
CA PHE A 539 5.12 25.22 20.90
C PHE A 539 4.17 26.25 20.23
N THR A 540 3.99 27.39 20.90
CA THR A 540 3.23 28.61 20.53
C THR A 540 4.01 29.61 19.65
N PRO A 541 3.36 30.49 18.85
CA PRO A 541 4.00 31.39 17.90
C PRO A 541 3.95 32.88 18.27
N GLN A 542 4.87 33.68 17.72
CA GLN A 542 4.78 35.14 17.62
C GLN A 542 4.50 35.55 16.17
N ALA A 543 3.70 36.63 16.06
CA ALA A 543 3.06 37.16 14.86
C ALA A 543 4.01 38.01 13.98
N GLU A 544 3.64 38.25 12.71
CA GLU A 544 3.11 39.55 12.26
C GLU A 544 2.95 39.71 10.73
N PHE A 545 1.86 40.42 10.37
CA PHE A 545 1.59 41.30 9.23
C PHE A 545 1.53 40.81 7.77
N THR A 546 0.28 40.80 7.28
CA THR A 546 -0.14 40.86 5.87
C THR A 546 -0.33 42.32 5.42
N LYS A 547 -0.18 42.59 4.12
CA LYS A 547 -0.94 43.66 3.44
C LYS A 547 -1.45 43.20 2.07
N THR A 548 -2.75 43.45 1.92
CA THR A 548 -3.72 43.30 0.84
C THR A 548 -3.40 44.03 -0.47
N TYR A 549 -3.88 43.51 -1.60
CA TYR A 549 -4.47 44.31 -2.69
C TYR A 549 -5.45 43.47 -3.53
N THR A 550 -6.66 44.01 -3.72
CA THR A 550 -7.69 43.62 -4.72
C THR A 550 -7.61 44.56 -5.92
N PRO A 551 -8.08 44.20 -7.14
CA PRO A 551 -9.40 44.73 -7.55
C PRO A 551 -10.21 43.94 -8.62
N SER A 552 -11.54 44.05 -8.49
CA SER A 552 -12.63 44.29 -9.47
C SER A 552 -12.73 43.56 -10.84
N SER A 553 -13.88 42.88 -10.98
CA SER A 553 -14.84 42.76 -12.11
C SER A 553 -14.68 43.72 -13.32
N ARG A 554 -15.11 43.43 -14.55
CA ARG A 554 -16.35 42.78 -15.07
C ARG A 554 -16.24 42.83 -16.61
N TYR A 555 -16.81 41.87 -17.36
CA TYR A 555 -17.68 42.12 -18.53
C TYR A 555 -18.32 40.79 -18.97
N HIS A 556 -19.56 40.90 -19.43
CA HIS A 556 -20.54 39.84 -19.69
C HIS A 556 -20.83 39.84 -21.20
N ASN A 557 -20.93 38.67 -21.83
CA ASN A 557 -21.73 38.45 -23.03
C ASN A 557 -22.37 37.05 -22.95
N GLN A 558 -23.70 37.03 -23.01
CA GLN A 558 -24.61 35.89 -23.21
C GLN A 558 -24.56 35.45 -24.70
N VAL A 559 -24.92 34.25 -25.17
CA VAL A 559 -25.40 32.95 -24.66
C VAL A 559 -25.33 32.03 -25.89
N LEU A 560 -24.86 30.80 -25.73
CA LEU A 560 -25.38 29.63 -26.45
C LEU A 560 -25.84 28.66 -25.36
N ALA A 561 -27.09 28.20 -25.46
CA ALA A 561 -27.66 27.25 -24.49
C ALA A 561 -26.88 25.92 -24.57
N PRO A 562 -26.41 25.36 -23.44
CA PRO A 562 -25.77 24.06 -23.47
C PRO A 562 -26.83 22.97 -23.65
N HIS A 563 -26.53 22.03 -24.54
CA HIS A 563 -27.09 20.69 -24.56
C HIS A 563 -27.15 20.12 -23.15
N ASP A 564 -28.20 19.35 -22.86
CA ASP A 564 -28.47 18.66 -21.59
C ASP A 564 -27.18 18.08 -20.99
N VAL A 565 -26.60 18.83 -20.04
CA VAL A 565 -25.51 18.35 -19.19
C VAL A 565 -26.19 17.54 -18.10
N ASP A 566 -25.90 16.25 -18.05
CA ASP A 566 -26.27 15.40 -16.91
C ASP A 566 -25.76 16.06 -15.63
N LEU A 567 -26.65 16.77 -14.94
CA LEU A 567 -26.37 17.42 -13.66
C LEU A 567 -26.09 16.31 -12.66
N VAL A 568 -24.81 16.18 -12.29
CA VAL A 568 -24.37 15.28 -11.23
C VAL A 568 -25.12 15.65 -9.95
N ASP A 569 -26.01 14.75 -9.50
CA ASP A 569 -26.95 14.95 -8.39
C ASP A 569 -26.26 14.91 -7.00
N ASP A 570 -25.07 15.50 -6.82
CA ASP A 570 -24.33 15.46 -5.54
C ASP A 570 -23.57 16.77 -5.21
N THR A 571 -23.20 16.94 -3.94
CA THR A 571 -22.44 18.09 -3.43
C THR A 571 -21.17 17.60 -2.75
N ILE A 572 -20.02 18.11 -3.20
CA ILE A 572 -18.71 17.71 -2.68
C ILE A 572 -18.11 18.74 -1.73
N TYR A 573 -17.30 18.28 -0.79
CA TYR A 573 -16.54 19.17 0.08
C TYR A 573 -15.14 18.61 0.40
N ALA A 574 -14.16 19.50 0.60
CA ALA A 574 -12.83 19.13 1.06
C ALA A 574 -12.08 20.28 1.72
N LEU A 575 -11.02 19.95 2.46
CA LEU A 575 -10.02 20.92 2.89
C LEU A 575 -9.24 21.44 1.66
N SER A 576 -9.32 22.74 1.39
CA SER A 576 -8.63 23.41 0.27
C SER A 576 -7.29 24.06 0.64
N THR A 577 -6.89 23.99 1.92
CA THR A 577 -5.59 24.45 2.42
C THR A 577 -4.70 23.27 2.79
N ALA A 578 -3.38 23.43 2.73
CA ALA A 578 -2.45 22.38 3.14
C ALA A 578 -2.73 21.88 4.58
N PRO A 579 -2.65 20.56 4.84
CA PRO A 579 -2.90 20.00 6.16
C PRO A 579 -1.79 20.45 7.12
N GLY A 580 -2.16 20.93 8.31
CA GLY A 580 -1.19 21.44 9.25
C GLY A 580 -1.80 22.38 10.29
N ARG A 581 -0.94 23.03 11.07
CA ARG A 581 -1.37 24.14 11.94
C ARG A 581 -1.26 25.42 11.12
N ALA A 582 -2.38 26.12 10.96
CA ALA A 582 -2.45 27.41 10.28
C ALA A 582 -3.36 28.38 11.04
N GLY A 583 -3.24 29.67 10.77
CA GLY A 583 -4.18 30.66 11.31
C GLY A 583 -5.61 30.42 10.80
N ILE A 584 -5.74 30.10 9.51
CA ILE A 584 -7.00 29.82 8.83
C ILE A 584 -6.86 28.52 8.04
N ALA A 585 -7.91 27.71 8.04
CA ALA A 585 -8.12 26.61 7.12
C ALA A 585 -9.36 26.89 6.28
N ILE A 586 -9.30 26.58 4.98
CA ILE A 586 -10.42 26.79 4.06
C ILE A 586 -11.04 25.44 3.75
N VAL A 587 -12.31 25.25 4.09
CA VAL A 587 -13.11 24.11 3.65
C VAL A 587 -14.01 24.59 2.52
N ARG A 588 -13.84 24.04 1.32
CA ARG A 588 -14.64 24.38 0.14
C ARG A 588 -15.70 23.31 -0.06
N ILE A 589 -16.90 23.75 -0.42
CA ILE A 589 -18.06 22.92 -0.74
C ILE A 589 -18.56 23.38 -2.13
N SER A 590 -18.88 22.45 -3.03
CA SER A 590 -19.40 22.74 -4.39
C SER A 590 -20.56 21.81 -4.73
N GLY A 591 -21.62 22.34 -5.32
CA GLY A 591 -22.80 21.59 -5.77
C GLY A 591 -24.14 22.18 -5.29
N PRO A 592 -25.27 21.55 -5.64
CA PRO A 592 -26.62 22.08 -5.41
C PRO A 592 -27.00 22.25 -3.93
N SER A 593 -26.39 21.50 -3.01
CA SER A 593 -26.73 21.52 -1.57
C SER A 593 -25.93 22.55 -0.75
N CYS A 594 -25.14 23.43 -1.39
CA CYS A 594 -24.33 24.43 -0.68
C CYS A 594 -25.13 25.28 0.32
N LEU A 595 -26.34 25.72 -0.06
CA LEU A 595 -27.20 26.52 0.81
C LEU A 595 -27.82 25.71 1.95
N ASP A 596 -28.02 24.41 1.77
CA ASP A 596 -28.57 23.52 2.81
C ASP A 596 -27.52 23.22 3.88
N VAL A 597 -26.26 23.02 3.45
CA VAL A 597 -25.10 22.96 4.36
C VAL A 597 -24.97 24.25 5.16
N TYR A 598 -25.08 25.41 4.49
CA TYR A 598 -25.06 26.70 5.17
C TYR A 598 -26.15 26.82 6.25
N ARG A 599 -27.40 26.51 5.91
CA ARG A 599 -28.54 26.60 6.85
C ARG A 599 -28.37 25.67 8.05
N SER A 600 -27.80 24.49 7.83
CA SER A 600 -27.55 23.49 8.87
C SER A 600 -26.45 23.92 9.84
N LEU A 601 -25.32 24.44 9.33
CA LEU A 601 -24.20 24.90 10.15
C LEU A 601 -24.45 26.26 10.82
N CYS A 602 -25.28 27.12 10.21
CA CYS A 602 -25.61 28.47 10.68
C CYS A 602 -27.12 28.64 10.94
N PRO A 603 -27.72 27.88 11.87
CA PRO A 603 -29.17 27.85 12.04
C PRO A 603 -29.75 29.22 12.40
N GLY A 604 -30.77 29.64 11.64
CA GLY A 604 -31.49 30.90 11.88
C GLY A 604 -30.75 32.17 11.46
N LYS A 605 -29.61 32.07 10.77
CA LYS A 605 -28.91 33.21 10.16
C LYS A 605 -29.33 33.38 8.69
N ALA A 606 -29.43 34.63 8.25
CA ALA A 606 -29.70 34.94 6.84
C ALA A 606 -28.54 34.49 5.95
N ILE A 607 -28.89 33.98 4.76
CA ILE A 607 -27.95 33.53 3.72
C ILE A 607 -26.94 34.67 3.42
N PRO A 608 -25.63 34.37 3.27
CA PRO A 608 -24.63 35.37 2.97
C PRO A 608 -24.93 36.04 1.63
N LYS A 609 -24.68 37.35 1.53
CA LYS A 609 -24.72 38.02 0.23
C LYS A 609 -23.68 37.37 -0.69
N PRO A 610 -24.03 37.02 -1.95
CA PRO A 610 -23.07 36.48 -2.91
C PRO A 610 -21.76 37.27 -2.95
N ARG A 611 -20.62 36.56 -2.89
CA ARG A 611 -19.25 37.12 -2.94
C ARG A 611 -18.91 38.13 -1.83
N HIS A 612 -19.60 38.07 -0.69
CA HIS A 612 -19.28 38.87 0.49
C HIS A 612 -18.95 37.96 1.67
N ALA A 613 -17.84 38.26 2.36
CA ALA A 613 -17.47 37.54 3.57
C ALA A 613 -18.46 37.85 4.71
N SER A 614 -18.97 36.80 5.34
CA SER A 614 -19.92 36.89 6.45
C SER A 614 -19.36 36.14 7.67
N LEU A 615 -19.13 36.85 8.78
CA LEU A 615 -18.72 36.22 10.02
C LEU A 615 -19.88 35.41 10.63
N ARG A 616 -19.65 34.14 10.93
CA ARG A 616 -20.63 33.21 11.49
C ARG A 616 -19.98 32.28 12.49
N SER A 617 -20.70 31.97 13.56
CA SER A 617 -20.41 30.80 14.39
C SER A 617 -20.98 29.56 13.72
N LEU A 618 -20.16 28.53 13.55
CA LEU A 618 -20.54 27.24 12.99
C LEU A 618 -20.95 26.31 14.12
N TYR A 619 -22.09 25.64 13.96
CA TYR A 619 -22.65 24.72 14.94
C TYR A 619 -22.72 23.31 14.38
N ASP A 620 -22.64 22.32 15.27
CA ASP A 620 -22.87 20.92 14.93
C ASP A 620 -24.36 20.71 14.59
N PRO A 621 -24.70 20.19 13.39
CA PRO A 621 -26.09 19.99 12.98
C PRO A 621 -26.80 18.86 13.76
N SER A 622 -26.06 17.96 14.40
CA SER A 622 -26.62 16.78 15.10
C SER A 622 -27.05 17.04 16.55
N THR A 623 -26.67 18.19 17.13
CA THR A 623 -26.87 18.51 18.55
C THR A 623 -27.76 19.74 18.71
N THR A 624 -28.53 19.81 19.81
CA THR A 624 -29.33 20.98 20.20
C THR A 624 -28.47 22.21 20.47
N ARG A 625 -28.18 23.03 19.43
CA ARG A 625 -27.61 24.43 19.43
C ARG A 625 -26.45 24.80 20.38
N GLN A 626 -25.93 23.88 21.19
CA GLN A 626 -24.95 24.15 22.25
C GLN A 626 -23.52 23.75 21.87
N ASN A 627 -23.33 22.98 20.79
CA ASN A 627 -21.99 22.57 20.34
C ASN A 627 -21.50 23.48 19.21
N ILE A 628 -20.60 24.42 19.56
CA ILE A 628 -19.95 25.34 18.61
C ILE A 628 -18.72 24.63 18.03
N LEU A 629 -18.66 24.51 16.71
CA LEU A 629 -17.51 23.95 15.99
C LEU A 629 -16.41 25.00 15.82
N ASP A 630 -16.82 26.22 15.46
CA ASP A 630 -15.96 27.40 15.37
C ASP A 630 -16.79 28.64 15.68
N SER A 631 -16.32 29.50 16.58
CA SER A 631 -17.08 30.69 17.00
C SER A 631 -17.08 31.79 15.95
N ASP A 632 -16.01 31.91 15.16
CA ASP A 632 -15.73 33.09 14.34
C ASP A 632 -15.21 32.69 12.95
N ALA A 633 -15.96 31.85 12.23
CA ALA A 633 -15.66 31.47 10.86
C ALA A 633 -16.12 32.53 9.85
N LEU A 634 -15.29 32.83 8.85
CA LEU A 634 -15.71 33.63 7.70
C LEU A 634 -16.34 32.71 6.65
N VAL A 635 -17.58 33.02 6.24
CA VAL A 635 -18.31 32.22 5.25
C VAL A 635 -18.53 33.04 3.99
N LEU A 636 -18.18 32.46 2.84
CA LEU A 636 -18.37 33.04 1.51
C LEU A 636 -19.26 32.13 0.67
N TYR A 637 -20.28 32.71 0.04
CA TYR A 637 -21.13 32.01 -0.92
C TYR A 637 -20.93 32.58 -2.32
N PHE A 638 -20.68 31.71 -3.29
CA PHE A 638 -20.49 32.03 -4.69
C PHE A 638 -21.57 31.29 -5.51
N PRO A 639 -22.55 32.00 -6.09
CA PRO A 639 -23.55 31.37 -6.93
C PRO A 639 -22.99 31.05 -8.32
N THR A 640 -23.45 29.94 -8.90
CA THR A 640 -23.29 29.53 -10.30
C THR A 640 -23.67 30.66 -11.28
N PRO A 641 -23.09 30.76 -12.48
CA PRO A 641 -22.05 29.90 -13.09
C PRO A 641 -20.61 30.41 -12.91
N ASN A 642 -20.43 31.58 -12.30
CA ASN A 642 -19.13 32.26 -12.26
C ASN A 642 -18.25 31.81 -11.09
N THR A 643 -18.06 30.51 -10.92
CA THR A 643 -17.29 29.90 -9.82
C THR A 643 -16.13 29.07 -10.36
N VAL A 644 -15.33 28.49 -9.45
CA VAL A 644 -14.19 27.63 -9.82
C VAL A 644 -14.67 26.34 -10.50
N THR A 645 -15.76 25.74 -10.03
CA THR A 645 -16.36 24.51 -10.57
C THR A 645 -17.41 24.78 -11.63
N GLY A 646 -17.95 26.00 -11.75
CA GLY A 646 -19.15 26.28 -12.55
C GLY A 646 -20.47 26.08 -11.77
N GLU A 647 -20.42 25.46 -10.59
CA GLU A 647 -21.56 25.21 -9.71
C GLU A 647 -21.67 26.27 -8.61
N ASP A 648 -22.69 26.16 -7.75
CA ASP A 648 -22.70 26.89 -6.48
C ASP A 648 -21.53 26.44 -5.58
N VAL A 649 -20.84 27.39 -4.96
CA VAL A 649 -19.69 27.13 -4.07
C VAL A 649 -19.88 27.85 -2.74
N LEU A 650 -19.64 27.14 -1.63
CA LEU A 650 -19.57 27.69 -0.28
C LEU A 650 -18.16 27.46 0.28
N GLU A 651 -17.50 28.53 0.75
CA GLU A 651 -16.21 28.43 1.44
C GLU A 651 -16.35 28.80 2.91
N LEU A 652 -15.86 27.91 3.78
CA LEU A 652 -15.78 28.10 5.23
C LEU A 652 -14.32 28.35 5.60
N HIS A 653 -14.00 29.57 5.98
CA HIS A 653 -12.68 29.98 6.45
C HIS A 653 -12.70 29.91 7.97
N ILE A 654 -12.24 28.77 8.49
CA ILE A 654 -12.28 28.39 9.91
C ILE A 654 -10.90 28.54 10.54
N HIS A 655 -10.81 28.53 11.86
CA HIS A 655 -9.51 28.49 12.56
C HIS A 655 -8.75 27.21 12.17
N GLY A 656 -7.51 27.36 11.72
CA GLY A 656 -6.69 26.27 11.16
C GLY A 656 -6.08 25.31 12.20
N GLY A 657 -6.76 25.12 13.33
CA GLY A 657 -6.44 24.09 14.30
C GLY A 657 -6.88 22.71 13.78
N PRO A 658 -6.02 21.66 13.82
CA PRO A 658 -6.39 20.34 13.30
C PRO A 658 -7.69 19.77 13.91
N ALA A 659 -7.98 20.10 15.17
CA ALA A 659 -9.22 19.70 15.84
C ALA A 659 -10.45 20.42 15.26
N THR A 660 -10.37 21.74 15.04
CA THR A 660 -11.45 22.54 14.44
C THR A 660 -11.75 22.10 13.02
N VAL A 661 -10.69 21.89 12.22
CA VAL A 661 -10.82 21.39 10.83
C VAL A 661 -11.50 20.03 10.81
N LYS A 662 -11.03 19.07 11.63
CA LYS A 662 -11.65 17.74 11.72
C LYS A 662 -13.12 17.82 12.17
N ALA A 663 -13.42 18.68 13.14
CA ALA A 663 -14.78 18.86 13.65
C ALA A 663 -15.74 19.42 12.58
N VAL A 664 -15.31 20.45 11.83
CA VAL A 664 -16.11 21.06 10.76
C VAL A 664 -16.30 20.09 9.58
N ILE A 665 -15.24 19.43 9.12
CA ILE A 665 -15.30 18.42 8.05
C ILE A 665 -16.22 17.25 8.45
N SER A 666 -16.19 16.82 9.70
CA SER A 666 -17.06 15.76 10.22
C SER A 666 -18.52 16.19 10.42
N ALA A 667 -18.82 17.49 10.37
CA ALA A 667 -20.16 18.04 10.54
C ALA A 667 -20.89 18.25 9.21
N ILE A 668 -20.17 18.59 8.14
CA ILE A 668 -20.74 18.83 6.81
C ILE A 668 -21.63 17.68 6.28
N PRO A 669 -21.22 16.38 6.31
CA PRO A 669 -22.03 15.29 5.75
C PRO A 669 -23.28 14.97 6.60
N LYS A 670 -23.36 15.52 7.83
CA LYS A 670 -24.53 15.37 8.71
C LYS A 670 -25.61 16.43 8.46
N CYS A 671 -25.37 17.38 7.55
CA CYS A 671 -26.33 18.42 7.21
C CYS A 671 -27.52 17.82 6.44
N ALA A 672 -28.73 18.33 6.69
CA ALA A 672 -29.91 17.88 5.96
C ALA A 672 -29.93 18.55 4.58
N SER A 673 -29.89 17.75 3.52
CA SER A 673 -29.92 18.21 2.12
C SER A 673 -30.80 17.32 1.25
N GLN A 674 -31.23 17.86 0.11
CA GLN A 674 -31.98 17.11 -0.90
C GLN A 674 -31.08 16.17 -1.72
N PHE A 675 -29.83 16.58 -1.96
CA PHE A 675 -28.83 15.81 -2.72
C PHE A 675 -27.75 15.25 -1.78
N PRO A 676 -27.15 14.09 -2.08
CA PRO A 676 -26.04 13.52 -1.31
C PRO A 676 -24.88 14.53 -1.15
N ILE A 677 -24.35 14.60 0.08
CA ILE A 677 -23.15 15.37 0.40
C ILE A 677 -22.03 14.39 0.71
N ARG A 678 -20.94 14.44 -0.05
CA ARG A 678 -19.79 13.52 0.13
C ARG A 678 -18.46 14.25 0.10
N TYR A 679 -17.40 13.59 0.56
CA TYR A 679 -16.06 14.15 0.45
C TYR A 679 -15.62 14.18 -1.02
N ALA A 680 -14.88 15.21 -1.42
CA ALA A 680 -14.40 15.34 -2.80
C ALA A 680 -13.26 14.34 -3.09
N GLU A 681 -13.26 13.73 -4.26
CA GLU A 681 -12.12 12.95 -4.78
C GLU A 681 -10.92 13.87 -5.09
N PRO A 682 -9.68 13.33 -5.12
CA PRO A 682 -8.51 14.06 -5.60
C PRO A 682 -8.76 14.74 -6.96
N GLY A 683 -8.52 16.05 -7.02
CA GLY A 683 -8.72 16.89 -8.21
C GLY A 683 -10.17 17.07 -8.67
N GLU A 684 -11.17 16.60 -7.93
CA GLU A 684 -12.56 16.61 -8.39
C GLU A 684 -13.12 18.02 -8.63
N PHE A 685 -12.75 19.01 -7.81
CA PHE A 685 -13.13 20.40 -8.06
C PHE A 685 -12.64 20.89 -9.43
N THR A 686 -11.47 20.43 -9.86
CA THR A 686 -10.90 20.80 -11.16
C THR A 686 -11.51 19.94 -12.29
N ARG A 687 -11.84 18.67 -12.03
CA ARG A 687 -12.63 17.82 -12.95
C ARG A 687 -13.99 18.46 -13.26
N ARG A 688 -14.73 18.91 -12.25
CA ARG A 688 -16.00 19.63 -12.43
C ARG A 688 -15.82 20.97 -13.14
N ALA A 689 -14.72 21.67 -12.86
CA ALA A 689 -14.38 22.88 -13.60
C ALA A 689 -14.22 22.59 -15.10
N PHE A 690 -13.55 21.50 -15.47
CA PHE A 690 -13.42 21.08 -16.86
C PHE A 690 -14.78 20.69 -17.48
N GLN A 691 -15.57 19.84 -16.81
CA GLN A 691 -16.91 19.42 -17.28
C GLN A 691 -17.85 20.60 -17.51
N ASN A 692 -17.77 21.63 -16.65
CA ASN A 692 -18.54 22.87 -16.78
C ASN A 692 -17.87 23.94 -17.65
N ASN A 693 -16.92 23.56 -18.51
CA ASN A 693 -16.23 24.43 -19.47
C ASN A 693 -15.55 25.66 -18.82
N ARG A 694 -15.08 25.53 -17.57
CA ARG A 694 -14.33 26.56 -16.84
C ARG A 694 -12.83 26.50 -17.15
N LEU A 695 -12.33 25.31 -17.43
CA LEU A 695 -10.93 25.03 -17.80
C LEU A 695 -10.92 24.04 -18.96
N ASP A 696 -9.98 24.19 -19.90
CA ASP A 696 -9.63 23.13 -20.86
C ASP A 696 -8.55 22.19 -20.28
N LEU A 697 -8.31 21.06 -20.96
CA LEU A 697 -7.38 20.03 -20.45
C LEU A 697 -5.92 20.54 -20.38
N ALA A 698 -5.52 21.44 -21.28
CA ALA A 698 -4.20 22.06 -21.26
C ALA A 698 -4.02 23.02 -20.06
N GLN A 699 -5.07 23.75 -19.69
CA GLN A 699 -5.09 24.61 -18.50
C GLN A 699 -5.09 23.78 -17.21
N VAL A 700 -5.75 22.62 -17.21
CA VAL A 700 -5.72 21.67 -16.10
C VAL A 700 -4.29 21.16 -15.85
N GLU A 701 -3.58 20.75 -16.90
CA GLU A 701 -2.16 20.36 -16.81
C GLU A 701 -1.28 21.51 -16.29
N ALA A 702 -1.46 22.72 -16.84
CA ALA A 702 -0.70 23.89 -16.42
C ALA A 702 -0.98 24.31 -14.97
N LEU A 703 -2.20 24.06 -14.46
CA LEU A 703 -2.55 24.27 -13.06
C LEU A 703 -1.78 23.29 -12.16
N SER A 704 -1.67 22.02 -12.55
CA SER A 704 -0.86 21.02 -11.82
C SER A 704 0.61 21.43 -11.77
N ASP A 705 1.18 21.87 -12.90
CA ASP A 705 2.55 22.41 -12.97
C ASP A 705 2.72 23.66 -12.08
N THR A 706 1.68 24.48 -11.96
CA THR A 706 1.73 25.70 -11.13
C THR A 706 1.73 25.37 -9.64
N LEU A 707 0.99 24.33 -9.23
CA LEU A 707 0.90 23.89 -7.84
C LEU A 707 2.15 23.11 -7.39
N SER A 708 2.80 22.41 -8.31
CA SER A 708 4.02 21.62 -8.06
C SER A 708 5.32 22.40 -8.24
N ALA A 709 5.28 23.64 -8.74
CA ALA A 709 6.46 24.46 -8.96
C ALA A 709 7.20 24.79 -7.65
N GLU A 710 8.45 24.35 -7.54
CA GLU A 710 9.31 24.57 -6.38
C GLU A 710 10.31 25.72 -6.60
N THR A 711 10.60 26.04 -7.86
CA THR A 711 11.54 27.09 -8.26
C THR A 711 10.88 28.20 -9.08
N GLU A 712 11.48 29.39 -9.11
CA GLU A 712 10.91 30.54 -9.82
C GLU A 712 10.78 30.31 -11.34
N GLN A 713 11.68 29.56 -11.97
CA GLN A 713 11.55 29.27 -13.40
C GLN A 713 10.44 28.25 -13.70
N GLN A 714 10.25 27.23 -12.85
CA GLN A 714 9.08 26.33 -12.94
C GLN A 714 7.77 27.12 -12.84
N ARG A 715 7.65 28.00 -11.84
CA ARG A 715 6.47 28.85 -11.66
C ARG A 715 6.21 29.74 -12.87
N ARG A 716 7.25 30.35 -13.46
CA ARG A 716 7.13 31.19 -14.66
C ARG A 716 6.67 30.41 -15.88
N ALA A 717 7.19 29.20 -16.09
CA ALA A 717 6.76 28.33 -17.18
C ALA A 717 5.30 27.90 -17.01
N ALA A 718 4.93 27.45 -15.81
CA ALA A 718 3.58 26.97 -15.50
C ALA A 718 2.50 28.07 -15.62
N VAL A 719 2.76 29.27 -15.09
CA VAL A 719 1.81 30.40 -15.16
C VAL A 719 1.51 30.81 -16.60
N ARG A 720 2.48 30.72 -17.52
CA ARG A 720 2.26 31.03 -18.94
C ARG A 720 1.40 29.98 -19.64
N GLY A 721 1.58 28.70 -19.29
CA GLY A 721 0.73 27.61 -19.76
C GLY A 721 -0.75 27.80 -19.39
N ASN A 722 -1.03 28.43 -18.24
CA ASN A 722 -2.39 28.68 -17.77
C ASN A 722 -3.11 29.87 -18.46
N SER A 723 -2.47 30.56 -19.41
CA SER A 723 -3.07 31.71 -20.11
C SER A 723 -4.26 31.36 -21.01
N GLY A 724 -4.48 30.07 -21.30
CA GLY A 724 -5.51 29.58 -22.23
C GLY A 724 -5.18 29.84 -23.71
N ARG A 725 -4.00 30.41 -24.01
CA ARG A 725 -3.58 30.70 -25.39
C ARG A 725 -3.29 29.42 -26.18
N LEU A 726 -2.58 28.46 -25.58
CA LEU A 726 -2.25 27.18 -26.19
C LEU A 726 -3.51 26.41 -26.59
N GLY A 727 -4.48 26.29 -25.67
CA GLY A 727 -5.76 25.62 -25.92
C GLY A 727 -6.53 26.23 -27.09
N ARG A 728 -6.56 27.57 -27.20
CA ARG A 728 -7.18 28.27 -28.34
C ARG A 728 -6.47 27.98 -29.65
N THR A 729 -5.14 28.01 -29.67
CA THR A 729 -4.36 27.72 -30.89
C THR A 729 -4.61 26.29 -31.38
N TYR A 730 -4.65 25.31 -30.49
CA TYR A 730 -4.94 23.92 -30.87
C TYR A 730 -6.39 23.75 -31.35
N GLU A 731 -7.34 24.46 -30.75
CA GLU A 731 -8.73 24.45 -31.19
C GLU A 731 -8.91 25.13 -32.56
N GLU A 732 -8.23 26.24 -32.81
CA GLU A 732 -8.21 26.92 -34.11
C GLU A 732 -7.65 26.01 -35.21
N TRP A 733 -6.57 25.28 -34.94
CA TRP A 733 -6.05 24.28 -35.89
C TRP A 733 -7.03 23.13 -36.10
N ARG A 734 -7.66 22.64 -35.04
CA ARG A 734 -8.68 21.58 -35.14
C ARG A 734 -9.85 22.01 -36.02
N GLU A 735 -10.36 23.23 -35.83
CA GLU A 735 -11.43 23.80 -36.64
C GLU A 735 -11.02 23.93 -38.11
N GLN A 736 -9.79 24.40 -38.38
CA GLN A 736 -9.24 24.47 -39.75
C GLN A 736 -9.18 23.09 -40.42
N LEU A 737 -8.71 22.06 -39.70
CA LEU A 737 -8.63 20.70 -40.24
C LEU A 737 -10.02 20.08 -40.47
N LEU A 738 -10.98 20.33 -39.58
CA LEU A 738 -12.36 19.88 -39.77
C LEU A 738 -13.05 20.56 -40.94
N TYR A 739 -12.80 21.86 -41.13
CA TYR A 739 -13.31 22.61 -42.27
C TYR A 739 -12.71 22.08 -43.58
N ALA A 740 -11.38 21.94 -43.64
CA ALA A 740 -10.69 21.36 -44.80
C ALA A 740 -11.15 19.93 -45.12
N ARG A 741 -11.35 19.09 -44.10
CA ARG A 741 -11.93 17.75 -44.27
C ARG A 741 -13.34 17.83 -44.85
N GLY A 742 -14.20 18.72 -44.34
CA GLY A 742 -15.56 18.89 -44.85
C GLY A 742 -15.59 19.31 -46.31
N GLU A 743 -14.65 20.16 -46.74
CA GLU A 743 -14.49 20.53 -48.15
C GLU A 743 -14.09 19.33 -49.03
N LEU A 744 -13.19 18.45 -48.55
CA LEU A 744 -12.83 17.22 -49.27
C LEU A 744 -13.95 16.16 -49.28
N GLU A 745 -14.68 16.00 -48.18
CA GLU A 745 -15.84 15.07 -48.10
C GLU A 745 -16.98 15.52 -49.02
N ALA A 746 -17.21 16.83 -49.14
CA ALA A 746 -18.19 17.36 -50.08
C ALA A 746 -17.84 17.03 -51.55
N LEU A 747 -16.55 16.98 -51.92
CA LEU A 747 -16.14 16.53 -53.25
C LEU A 747 -16.46 15.04 -53.47
N ILE A 748 -16.29 14.20 -52.45
CA ILE A 748 -16.60 12.76 -52.55
C ILE A 748 -18.10 12.56 -52.77
N ASP A 749 -18.94 13.19 -51.94
CA ASP A 749 -20.39 12.95 -51.94
C ASP A 749 -21.14 13.64 -53.09
N PHE A 750 -20.62 14.74 -53.64
CA PHE A 750 -21.34 15.57 -54.61
C PHE A 750 -20.61 15.79 -55.95
N SER A 751 -19.47 15.13 -56.21
CA SER A 751 -18.70 15.28 -57.47
C SER A 751 -19.47 14.98 -58.76
N GLU A 752 -20.49 14.10 -58.70
CA GLU A 752 -21.31 13.75 -59.88
C GLU A 752 -22.54 14.67 -60.06
N ASP A 753 -23.03 15.29 -58.98
CA ASP A 753 -24.34 15.97 -58.94
C ASP A 753 -24.27 17.51 -58.95
N GLN A 754 -23.11 18.13 -58.68
CA GLN A 754 -22.93 19.59 -58.67
C GLN A 754 -21.73 20.06 -59.50
N HIS A 755 -21.90 21.16 -60.25
CA HIS A 755 -20.77 21.88 -60.87
C HIS A 755 -20.05 22.69 -59.79
N PHE A 756 -18.84 22.25 -59.41
CA PHE A 756 -17.94 23.03 -58.56
C PHE A 756 -17.25 24.13 -59.40
N ASP A 757 -17.14 25.34 -58.84
CA ASP A 757 -16.46 26.47 -59.49
C ASP A 757 -14.92 26.30 -59.48
N GLU A 758 -14.38 25.49 -58.55
CA GLU A 758 -12.96 25.18 -58.41
C GLU A 758 -12.68 23.69 -58.69
N SER A 759 -11.53 23.39 -59.29
CA SER A 759 -11.14 22.00 -59.54
C SER A 759 -10.65 21.29 -58.27
N PRO A 760 -10.83 19.95 -58.14
CA PRO A 760 -10.32 19.19 -56.99
C PRO A 760 -8.82 19.40 -56.70
N ALA A 761 -8.02 19.57 -57.75
CA ALA A 761 -6.58 19.82 -57.63
C ALA A 761 -6.26 21.22 -57.06
N GLU A 762 -7.03 22.25 -57.43
CA GLU A 762 -6.88 23.60 -56.88
C GLU A 762 -7.26 23.64 -55.39
N LEU A 763 -8.34 22.94 -55.02
CA LEU A 763 -8.77 22.82 -53.63
C LEU A 763 -7.74 22.07 -52.77
N LEU A 764 -7.24 20.92 -53.25
CA LEU A 764 -6.18 20.16 -52.56
C LEU A 764 -4.91 21.00 -52.38
N THR A 765 -4.53 21.79 -53.39
CA THR A 765 -3.38 22.70 -53.31
C THR A 765 -3.59 23.78 -52.25
N SER A 766 -4.81 24.33 -52.16
CA SER A 766 -5.18 25.32 -51.13
C SER A 766 -5.06 24.71 -49.72
N VAL A 767 -5.65 23.54 -49.49
CA VAL A 767 -5.58 22.82 -48.21
C VAL A 767 -4.13 22.45 -47.85
N ALA A 768 -3.35 21.93 -48.80
CA ALA A 768 -1.93 21.61 -48.61
C ALA A 768 -1.09 22.84 -48.21
N SER A 769 -1.39 24.02 -48.76
CA SER A 769 -0.72 25.26 -48.37
C SER A 769 -1.00 25.64 -46.90
N GLN A 770 -2.24 25.43 -46.43
CA GLN A 770 -2.65 25.69 -45.05
C GLN A 770 -1.99 24.69 -44.09
N VAL A 771 -2.01 23.40 -44.43
CA VAL A 771 -1.34 22.33 -43.66
C VAL A 771 0.15 22.59 -43.53
N LYS A 772 0.82 23.04 -44.58
CA LYS A 772 2.25 23.38 -44.53
C LYS A 772 2.58 24.51 -43.55
N ILE A 773 1.71 25.52 -43.43
CA ILE A 773 1.86 26.59 -42.44
C ILE A 773 1.66 26.04 -41.03
N MET A 774 0.67 25.16 -40.85
CA MET A 774 0.38 24.51 -39.57
C MET A 774 1.54 23.64 -39.09
N LEU A 775 2.10 22.79 -39.98
CA LEU A 775 3.26 21.94 -39.68
C LEU A 775 4.45 22.74 -39.13
N LYS A 776 4.77 23.90 -39.73
CA LYS A 776 5.83 24.77 -39.23
C LYS A 776 5.54 25.33 -37.84
N SER A 777 4.27 25.58 -37.53
CA SER A 777 3.88 26.04 -36.20
C SER A 777 3.91 24.90 -35.18
N ILE A 778 3.53 23.68 -35.57
CA ILE A 778 3.60 22.48 -34.74
C ILE A 778 5.06 22.17 -34.36
N GLU A 779 5.98 22.21 -35.33
CA GLU A 779 7.42 22.02 -35.09
C GLU A 779 7.96 23.01 -34.03
N ALA A 780 7.51 24.26 -34.05
CA ALA A 780 7.90 25.25 -33.04
C ALA A 780 7.40 24.90 -31.63
N HIS A 781 6.20 24.30 -31.50
CA HIS A 781 5.65 23.84 -30.22
C HIS A 781 6.40 22.60 -29.71
N GLU A 782 6.76 21.67 -30.60
CA GLU A 782 7.52 20.47 -30.25
C GLU A 782 8.92 20.82 -29.72
N LEU A 783 9.65 21.69 -30.42
CA LEU A 783 10.97 22.16 -30.00
C LEU A 783 10.92 22.92 -28.67
N ALA A 784 9.87 23.72 -28.45
CA ALA A 784 9.68 24.45 -27.20
C ALA A 784 9.36 23.54 -26.01
N SER A 785 8.65 22.43 -26.24
CA SER A 785 8.33 21.44 -25.21
C SER A 785 9.59 20.85 -24.57
N HIS A 786 10.61 20.50 -25.35
CA HIS A 786 11.89 20.02 -24.81
C HIS A 786 12.54 21.01 -23.81
N ARG A 787 12.46 22.31 -24.11
CA ARG A 787 12.98 23.37 -23.24
C ARG A 787 12.13 23.54 -21.99
N GLY A 788 10.80 23.43 -22.13
CA GLY A 788 9.85 23.46 -21.02
C GLY A 788 10.06 22.28 -20.05
N GLU A 789 10.31 21.08 -20.56
CA GLU A 789 10.56 19.88 -19.75
C GLU A 789 11.82 20.00 -18.90
N LEU A 790 12.90 20.61 -19.41
CA LEU A 790 14.10 20.90 -18.61
C LEU A 790 13.81 21.83 -17.43
N LEU A 791 12.90 22.80 -17.61
CA LEU A 791 12.47 23.67 -16.52
C LEU A 791 11.58 22.92 -15.52
N LYS A 792 10.68 22.05 -15.99
CA LYS A 792 9.72 21.32 -15.15
C LYS A 792 10.37 20.19 -14.35
N LYS A 793 11.10 19.28 -15.00
CA LYS A 793 11.75 18.12 -14.37
C LYS A 793 13.05 18.46 -13.66
N GLY A 794 13.64 19.61 -13.98
CA GLY A 794 14.93 20.05 -13.48
C GLY A 794 16.10 19.56 -14.32
N ILE A 795 17.23 20.25 -14.18
CA ILE A 795 18.46 20.02 -14.95
C ILE A 795 19.32 19.01 -14.20
N ARG A 796 19.64 17.88 -14.83
CA ARG A 796 20.49 16.83 -14.23
C ARG A 796 21.95 17.16 -14.42
N ILE A 797 22.69 17.23 -13.32
CA ILE A 797 24.08 17.65 -13.28
C ILE A 797 24.94 16.52 -12.71
N SER A 798 25.93 16.09 -13.50
CA SER A 798 26.92 15.10 -13.06
C SER A 798 28.25 15.73 -12.70
N LEU A 799 28.76 15.40 -11.51
CA LEU A 799 30.09 15.82 -11.05
C LEU A 799 31.12 14.72 -11.30
N LEU A 800 32.01 14.92 -12.27
CA LEU A 800 33.09 13.98 -12.61
C LEU A 800 34.47 14.54 -12.22
N GLY A 801 35.46 13.67 -12.08
CA GLY A 801 36.84 14.07 -11.80
C GLY A 801 37.61 13.03 -10.97
N PRO A 802 38.95 13.14 -10.89
CA PRO A 802 39.78 12.17 -10.18
C PRO A 802 39.46 12.11 -8.66
N PRO A 803 39.87 11.04 -7.96
CA PRO A 803 39.86 10.98 -6.50
C PRO A 803 40.51 12.23 -5.89
N ASN A 804 39.95 12.75 -4.79
CA ASN A 804 40.45 13.95 -4.11
C ASN A 804 40.42 15.27 -4.90
N ALA A 805 39.84 15.34 -6.11
CA ALA A 805 39.64 16.59 -6.85
C ALA A 805 38.71 17.61 -6.14
N GLY A 806 38.02 17.17 -5.08
CA GLY A 806 37.14 18.01 -4.25
C GLY A 806 35.68 18.06 -4.71
N LYS A 807 35.19 17.03 -5.42
CA LYS A 807 33.78 16.88 -5.85
C LYS A 807 32.78 17.07 -4.70
N SER A 808 32.93 16.31 -3.62
CA SER A 808 32.07 16.40 -2.45
C SER A 808 32.23 17.72 -1.69
N SER A 809 33.43 18.32 -1.73
CA SER A 809 33.67 19.65 -1.15
C SER A 809 32.92 20.73 -1.92
N LEU A 810 32.90 20.65 -3.26
CA LEU A 810 32.15 21.56 -4.13
C LEU A 810 30.64 21.42 -3.91
N LEU A 811 30.10 20.20 -3.90
CA LEU A 811 28.67 19.98 -3.65
C LEU A 811 28.24 20.57 -2.29
N ASN A 812 29.02 20.33 -1.24
CA ASN A 812 28.76 20.92 0.08
C ASN A 812 28.82 22.45 0.08
N GLN A 813 29.65 23.07 -0.76
CA GLN A 813 29.66 24.54 -0.92
C GLN A 813 28.41 25.05 -1.65
N ILE A 814 27.95 24.34 -2.70
CA ILE A 814 26.74 24.70 -3.44
C ILE A 814 25.51 24.64 -2.52
N VAL A 815 25.36 23.53 -1.79
CA VAL A 815 24.28 23.32 -0.81
C VAL A 815 24.30 24.38 0.31
N GLY A 816 25.49 24.83 0.74
CA GLY A 816 25.64 25.69 1.90
C GLY A 816 25.64 27.20 1.65
N ARG A 817 25.78 27.68 0.40
CA ARG A 817 25.97 29.12 0.11
C ARG A 817 24.78 29.81 -0.55
N GLU A 818 24.04 29.18 -1.46
CA GLU A 818 22.86 29.80 -2.11
C GLU A 818 21.76 28.82 -2.55
N ALA A 819 21.98 27.50 -2.47
CA ALA A 819 20.98 26.52 -2.90
C ALA A 819 20.06 26.07 -1.75
N SER A 820 18.75 26.20 -1.92
CA SER A 820 17.79 25.57 -0.99
C SER A 820 17.59 24.10 -1.38
N ILE A 821 17.74 23.20 -0.41
CA ILE A 821 17.43 21.78 -0.61
C ILE A 821 15.93 21.65 -0.78
N VAL A 822 15.51 21.13 -1.92
CA VAL A 822 14.10 21.00 -2.27
C VAL A 822 13.62 19.59 -1.92
N SER A 823 14.38 18.55 -2.31
CA SER A 823 14.10 17.16 -1.93
C SER A 823 15.36 16.30 -1.93
N GLN A 824 15.31 15.19 -1.18
CA GLN A 824 16.30 14.12 -1.24
C GLN A 824 15.59 12.84 -1.67
N GLU A 825 15.71 12.50 -2.95
CA GLU A 825 15.13 11.27 -3.47
C GLU A 825 16.13 10.13 -3.32
N ALA A 826 15.90 9.32 -2.28
CA ALA A 826 16.68 8.11 -2.05
C ALA A 826 16.27 7.04 -3.07
N GLY A 827 17.09 6.85 -4.11
CA GLY A 827 17.11 5.61 -4.88
C GLY A 827 17.19 4.40 -3.96
N THR A 828 16.57 3.29 -4.37
CA THR A 828 16.51 2.06 -3.56
C THR A 828 17.90 1.63 -3.09
N THR A 829 17.98 0.78 -2.05
CA THR A 829 19.13 0.49 -1.16
C THR A 829 20.47 0.02 -1.79
N ARG A 830 20.72 0.25 -3.08
CA ARG A 830 22.02 0.08 -3.75
C ARG A 830 22.42 1.23 -4.70
N ASP A 831 21.60 2.26 -4.86
CA ASP A 831 21.79 3.32 -5.86
C ASP A 831 22.11 4.72 -5.28
N ILE A 832 22.67 5.55 -6.14
CA ILE A 832 23.20 6.91 -5.91
C ILE A 832 22.14 7.80 -5.28
N VAL A 833 22.52 8.59 -4.26
CA VAL A 833 21.63 9.61 -3.68
C VAL A 833 21.65 10.81 -4.62
N GLU A 834 20.48 11.17 -5.15
CA GLU A 834 20.27 12.40 -5.89
C GLU A 834 19.79 13.50 -4.94
N VAL A 835 20.34 14.70 -5.11
CA VAL A 835 19.94 15.88 -4.34
C VAL A 835 19.39 16.91 -5.30
N SER A 836 18.12 17.28 -5.09
CA SER A 836 17.44 18.32 -5.86
C SER A 836 17.61 19.67 -5.14
N LEU A 837 18.18 20.63 -5.85
CA LEU A 837 18.54 21.95 -5.36
C LEU A 837 17.91 23.05 -6.22
N ASP A 838 17.44 24.13 -5.60
CA ASP A 838 17.17 25.38 -6.33
C ASP A 838 18.48 26.15 -6.50
N VAL A 839 18.98 26.22 -7.74
CA VAL A 839 20.15 27.03 -8.11
C VAL A 839 19.66 28.28 -8.85
N ARG A 840 19.50 29.38 -8.12
CA ARG A 840 19.13 30.71 -8.65
C ARG A 840 17.85 30.71 -9.50
N GLY A 841 16.86 29.94 -9.06
CA GLY A 841 15.55 29.79 -9.66
C GLY A 841 15.41 28.60 -10.60
N TYR A 842 16.46 27.79 -10.80
CA TYR A 842 16.43 26.56 -11.59
C TYR A 842 16.46 25.34 -10.68
N LEU A 843 15.58 24.36 -10.92
CA LEU A 843 15.65 23.07 -10.26
C LEU A 843 16.80 22.26 -10.86
N CYS A 844 17.73 21.81 -10.03
CA CYS A 844 18.90 21.03 -10.46
C CYS A 844 19.03 19.76 -9.62
N SER A 845 19.13 18.59 -10.27
CA SER A 845 19.43 17.32 -9.59
C SER A 845 20.93 17.02 -9.71
N PHE A 846 21.61 16.86 -8.57
CA PHE A 846 23.01 16.45 -8.51
C PHE A 846 23.12 14.97 -8.12
N ALA A 847 23.77 14.17 -8.96
CA ALA A 847 24.05 12.77 -8.68
C ALA A 847 25.41 12.62 -7.95
N ASP A 848 25.42 12.41 -6.63
CA ASP A 848 26.66 12.18 -5.85
C ASP A 848 26.79 10.74 -5.35
N THR A 849 27.84 10.06 -5.82
CA THR A 849 28.16 8.67 -5.50
C THR A 849 28.87 8.46 -4.14
N ALA A 850 29.27 9.49 -3.38
CA ALA A 850 30.01 9.24 -2.13
C ALA A 850 30.02 10.33 -1.03
N GLY A 851 29.59 11.56 -1.27
CA GLY A 851 30.09 12.70 -0.49
C GLY A 851 29.33 13.18 0.73
N LEU A 852 28.01 13.01 0.82
CA LEU A 852 27.21 13.65 1.88
C LEU A 852 27.29 12.95 3.26
N ARG A 853 27.95 11.79 3.34
CA ARG A 853 28.06 10.99 4.58
C ARG A 853 29.11 11.48 5.57
N THR A 854 30.00 12.40 5.19
CA THR A 854 31.14 12.75 6.05
C THR A 854 30.82 13.71 7.20
N GLN A 855 29.60 14.26 7.30
CA GLN A 855 29.24 15.15 8.41
C GLN A 855 28.74 14.43 9.68
N ASN A 856 28.37 13.14 9.63
CA ASN A 856 27.79 12.45 10.80
C ASN A 856 28.69 11.45 11.54
N ASP A 857 29.90 11.15 11.04
CA ASP A 857 30.83 10.25 11.73
C ASP A 857 32.01 11.00 12.35
N GLY A 858 31.75 11.64 13.49
CA GLY A 858 32.77 12.10 14.42
C GLY A 858 33.42 10.92 15.16
N LYS A 859 34.18 10.07 14.45
CA LYS A 859 35.16 9.11 15.01
C LYS A 859 36.06 8.57 13.89
N SER A 860 37.10 9.32 13.58
CA SER A 860 38.18 8.92 12.69
C SER A 860 39.10 7.91 13.36
N THR A 861 39.04 6.64 12.95
CA THR A 861 40.17 5.70 13.01
C THR A 861 40.80 5.58 11.62
N PRO A 862 42.11 5.85 11.46
CA PRO A 862 42.79 5.69 10.18
C PRO A 862 43.16 4.22 9.96
N HIS A 863 43.17 3.83 8.68
CA HIS A 863 43.51 2.52 8.13
C HIS A 863 42.38 1.48 8.08
N THR A 864 41.78 1.29 6.90
CA THR A 864 41.96 0.07 6.09
C THR A 864 41.26 0.16 4.71
N THR A 865 42.04 -0.14 3.66
CA THR A 865 41.63 -0.72 2.37
C THR A 865 40.61 0.04 1.49
N ILE A 866 41.11 1.10 0.86
CA ILE A 866 40.52 1.73 -0.33
C ILE A 866 40.85 0.85 -1.54
N GLY A 867 39.87 0.32 -2.27
CA GLY A 867 40.17 -0.47 -3.48
C GLY A 867 38.99 -0.95 -4.34
N HIS A 868 37.85 -1.32 -3.75
CA HIS A 868 36.69 -1.82 -4.51
C HIS A 868 35.47 -0.89 -4.54
N VAL A 869 35.20 -0.15 -3.46
CA VAL A 869 34.07 0.79 -3.38
C VAL A 869 34.31 2.01 -4.26
N GLU A 870 35.55 2.48 -4.35
CA GLU A 870 35.92 3.67 -5.13
C GLU A 870 35.94 3.40 -6.65
N GLN A 871 36.39 2.22 -7.08
CA GLN A 871 36.33 1.82 -8.49
C GLN A 871 34.89 1.66 -8.99
N GLU A 872 34.00 1.10 -8.16
CA GLU A 872 32.58 0.98 -8.48
C GLU A 872 31.87 2.36 -8.44
N GLY A 873 32.27 3.27 -7.55
CA GLY A 873 31.80 4.65 -7.52
C GLY A 873 32.17 5.44 -8.79
N ILE A 874 33.39 5.23 -9.32
CA ILE A 874 33.86 5.82 -10.59
C ILE A 874 33.08 5.25 -11.78
N ARG A 875 32.88 3.93 -11.84
CA ARG A 875 32.10 3.27 -12.93
C ARG A 875 30.67 3.81 -13.00
N ARG A 876 30.03 4.00 -11.85
CA ARG A 876 28.64 4.48 -11.75
C ARG A 876 28.48 5.96 -12.07
N ALA A 877 29.41 6.80 -11.60
CA ALA A 877 29.42 8.22 -11.96
C ALA A 877 29.58 8.42 -13.48
N LYS A 878 30.41 7.59 -14.13
CA LYS A 878 30.58 7.58 -15.58
C LYS A 878 29.34 7.14 -16.35
N ALA A 879 28.64 6.09 -15.88
CA ALA A 879 27.39 5.65 -16.49
C ALA A 879 26.31 6.75 -16.42
N LYS A 880 26.22 7.45 -15.29
CA LYS A 880 25.21 8.50 -15.05
C LYS A 880 25.49 9.81 -15.78
N ALA A 881 26.75 10.08 -16.11
CA ALA A 881 27.12 11.24 -16.93
C ALA A 881 26.56 11.16 -18.36
N GLY A 882 26.35 9.96 -18.91
CA GLY A 882 25.68 9.79 -20.20
C GLY A 882 24.19 10.14 -20.19
N GLU A 883 23.58 10.19 -19.00
CA GLU A 883 22.17 10.56 -18.80
C GLU A 883 22.01 11.99 -18.27
N SER A 884 23.10 12.74 -18.08
CA SER A 884 23.06 14.09 -17.50
C SER A 884 22.92 15.17 -18.56
N ASP A 885 22.17 16.21 -18.23
CA ASP A 885 21.95 17.34 -19.15
C ASP A 885 23.16 18.29 -19.13
N VAL A 886 23.87 18.38 -18.00
CA VAL A 886 25.14 19.13 -17.86
C VAL A 886 26.20 18.28 -17.14
N VAL A 887 27.41 18.21 -17.69
CA VAL A 887 28.56 17.53 -17.07
C VAL A 887 29.57 18.55 -16.52
N VAL A 888 29.85 18.48 -15.22
CA VAL A 888 30.89 19.30 -14.57
C VAL A 888 32.13 18.43 -14.33
N ALA A 889 33.19 18.70 -15.08
CA ALA A 889 34.46 17.98 -14.98
C ALA A 889 35.44 18.70 -14.06
N LEU A 890 35.76 18.10 -12.91
CA LEU A 890 36.70 18.66 -11.95
C LEU A 890 38.14 18.22 -12.24
N ALA A 891 39.04 19.19 -12.19
CA ALA A 891 40.48 19.02 -12.07
C ALA A 891 40.97 19.69 -10.78
N SER A 892 42.18 19.39 -10.31
CA SER A 892 42.73 20.01 -9.10
C SER A 892 44.19 20.39 -9.23
N VAL A 893 44.58 21.51 -8.62
CA VAL A 893 45.99 21.92 -8.52
C VAL A 893 46.70 21.08 -7.45
N GLU A 894 47.66 20.27 -7.88
CA GLU A 894 48.43 19.35 -7.04
C GLU A 894 49.95 19.53 -7.25
N PRO A 895 50.79 19.10 -6.30
CA PRO A 895 52.24 19.09 -6.50
C PRO A 895 52.61 18.17 -7.68
N SER A 896 53.52 18.61 -8.52
CA SER A 896 54.00 17.80 -9.65
C SER A 896 54.74 16.53 -9.17
N LEU A 897 54.67 15.45 -9.96
CA LEU A 897 55.24 14.14 -9.62
C LEU A 897 56.76 14.14 -9.39
N ASP A 898 57.45 15.10 -10.01
CA ASP A 898 58.89 15.35 -9.87
C ASP A 898 59.23 16.32 -8.71
N GLN A 899 58.23 16.72 -7.93
CA GLN A 899 58.34 17.65 -6.78
C GLN A 899 58.94 19.03 -7.11
N SER A 900 59.05 19.37 -8.40
CA SER A 900 59.72 20.59 -8.88
C SER A 900 58.78 21.79 -9.08
N GLY A 901 57.48 21.63 -8.75
CA GLY A 901 56.47 22.68 -8.92
C GLY A 901 55.05 22.17 -8.71
N TRP A 902 54.08 22.88 -9.29
CA TRP A 902 52.64 22.56 -9.25
C TRP A 902 52.16 22.19 -10.65
N SER A 903 51.19 21.28 -10.75
CA SER A 903 50.53 20.91 -11.99
C SER A 903 49.02 20.72 -11.78
N ILE A 904 48.24 20.75 -12.85
CA ILE A 904 46.80 20.45 -12.79
C ILE A 904 46.63 18.95 -13.00
N TRP A 905 46.10 18.28 -11.99
CA TRP A 905 45.76 16.87 -12.04
C TRP A 905 44.34 16.67 -12.57
N TYR A 906 44.21 15.87 -13.63
CA TYR A 906 42.96 15.57 -14.30
C TYR A 906 42.95 14.13 -14.83
N ASP A 907 41.75 13.62 -15.10
CA ASP A 907 41.53 12.31 -15.71
C ASP A 907 41.12 12.49 -17.18
N LEU A 908 41.87 11.88 -18.11
CA LEU A 908 41.63 11.97 -19.55
C LEU A 908 40.26 11.40 -19.94
N GLU A 909 39.78 10.38 -19.23
CA GLU A 909 38.49 9.76 -19.50
C GLU A 909 37.33 10.65 -19.01
N THR A 910 37.51 11.36 -17.89
CA THR A 910 36.54 12.37 -17.44
C THR A 910 36.41 13.50 -18.46
N LEU A 911 37.53 13.95 -19.02
CA LEU A 911 37.56 14.99 -20.05
C LEU A 911 36.93 14.50 -21.36
N SER A 912 37.13 13.23 -21.74
CA SER A 912 36.49 12.67 -22.94
C SER A 912 34.98 12.52 -22.77
N ILE A 913 34.48 12.25 -21.57
CA ILE A 913 33.03 12.22 -21.29
C ILE A 913 32.45 13.65 -21.35
N ALA A 914 33.12 14.63 -20.75
CA ALA A 914 32.69 16.04 -20.82
C ALA A 914 32.71 16.60 -22.25
N ALA A 915 33.66 16.15 -23.07
CA ALA A 915 33.76 16.43 -24.49
C ALA A 915 32.57 15.92 -25.31
N ASN A 916 31.98 14.78 -24.93
CA ASN A 916 30.86 14.16 -25.64
C ASN A 916 29.49 14.52 -25.04
N ALA A 917 29.47 15.31 -23.95
CA ALA A 917 28.24 15.76 -23.33
C ALA A 917 27.60 16.90 -24.13
N ALA A 918 26.27 17.03 -24.05
CA ALA A 918 25.53 18.10 -24.72
C ALA A 918 25.96 19.50 -24.22
N GLU A 919 26.14 19.63 -22.91
CA GLU A 919 26.67 20.83 -22.26
C GLU A 919 27.65 20.42 -21.16
N SER A 920 28.78 21.13 -21.04
CA SER A 920 29.78 20.82 -20.02
C SER A 920 30.56 22.04 -19.54
N ILE A 921 31.12 21.92 -18.33
CA ILE A 921 31.95 22.95 -17.69
C ILE A 921 33.16 22.26 -17.03
N ILE A 922 34.35 22.80 -17.23
CA ILE A 922 35.57 22.34 -16.56
C ILE A 922 35.85 23.23 -15.35
N VAL A 923 36.09 22.60 -14.19
CA VAL A 923 36.31 23.29 -12.93
C VAL A 923 37.68 22.93 -12.36
N ILE A 924 38.57 23.91 -12.19
CA ILE A 924 39.89 23.71 -11.58
C ILE A 924 39.81 24.09 -10.10
N ASN A 925 39.91 23.12 -9.21
CA ASN A 925 39.81 23.29 -7.75
C ASN A 925 41.19 23.35 -7.06
N LYS A 926 41.22 23.69 -5.77
CA LYS A 926 42.43 23.85 -4.93
C LYS A 926 43.39 24.96 -5.39
N THR A 927 42.86 26.02 -6.00
CA THR A 927 43.65 27.16 -6.48
C THR A 927 44.35 27.95 -5.37
N ASP A 928 43.93 27.76 -4.10
CA ASP A 928 44.58 28.32 -2.91
C ASP A 928 46.02 27.86 -2.68
N ASN A 929 46.44 26.79 -3.36
CA ASN A 929 47.79 26.26 -3.27
C ASN A 929 48.84 27.11 -4.03
N VAL A 930 48.42 27.99 -4.95
CA VAL A 930 49.30 28.71 -5.88
C VAL A 930 48.96 30.20 -5.94
N SER A 931 49.93 31.03 -6.35
CA SER A 931 49.69 32.45 -6.62
C SER A 931 48.91 32.64 -7.92
N ALA A 932 48.26 33.81 -8.09
CA ALA A 932 47.49 34.12 -9.30
C ALA A 932 48.31 34.07 -10.60
N GLU A 933 49.60 34.48 -10.54
CA GLU A 933 50.53 34.40 -11.68
C GLU A 933 50.83 32.95 -12.08
N THR A 934 51.08 32.08 -11.09
CA THR A 934 51.31 30.66 -11.32
C THR A 934 50.05 29.96 -11.81
N LEU A 935 48.88 30.28 -11.25
CA LEU A 935 47.60 29.72 -11.70
C LEU A 935 47.30 30.06 -13.16
N SER A 936 47.58 31.30 -13.59
CA SER A 936 47.36 31.73 -14.97
C SER A 936 48.22 30.92 -15.94
N ARG A 937 49.52 30.75 -15.61
CA ARG A 937 50.43 29.90 -16.39
C ARG A 937 49.97 28.45 -16.46
N LEU A 938 49.60 27.84 -15.31
CA LEU A 938 49.12 26.46 -15.28
C LEU A 938 47.81 26.27 -16.05
N THR A 939 46.93 27.26 -16.03
CA THR A 939 45.66 27.21 -16.79
C THR A 939 45.92 27.32 -18.29
N GLU A 940 46.88 28.14 -18.72
CA GLU A 940 47.32 28.19 -20.13
C GLU A 940 47.99 26.88 -20.57
N ASP A 941 48.87 26.33 -19.74
CA ASP A 941 49.53 25.03 -19.99
C ASP A 941 48.48 23.91 -20.10
N PHE A 942 47.47 23.90 -19.22
CA PHE A 942 46.35 22.95 -19.27
C PHE A 942 45.46 23.15 -20.51
N LYS A 943 45.16 24.39 -20.89
CA LYS A 943 44.43 24.67 -22.14
C LYS A 943 45.19 24.16 -23.36
N ALA A 944 46.51 24.33 -23.38
CA ALA A 944 47.37 23.84 -24.46
C ALA A 944 47.51 22.31 -24.45
N SER A 945 47.52 21.66 -23.29
CA SER A 945 47.62 20.19 -23.21
C SER A 945 46.31 19.49 -23.58
N VAL A 946 45.18 20.19 -23.44
CA VAL A 946 43.83 19.64 -23.71
C VAL A 946 43.31 20.09 -25.09
N SER A 947 43.94 21.06 -25.75
CA SER A 947 43.52 21.54 -27.08
C SER A 947 43.62 20.48 -28.20
N ASP A 948 44.44 19.45 -28.01
CA ASP A 948 44.59 18.33 -28.96
C ASP A 948 43.45 17.28 -28.84
N ILE A 949 42.62 17.37 -27.81
CA ILE A 949 41.49 16.46 -27.57
C ILE A 949 40.21 17.16 -28.06
N ALA A 950 39.82 16.90 -29.30
CA ALA A 950 38.56 17.40 -29.86
C ALA A 950 37.35 16.73 -29.15
N PRO A 951 36.33 17.49 -28.69
CA PRO A 951 36.04 18.92 -28.86
C PRO A 951 36.10 19.71 -27.52
N ILE A 952 37.24 19.70 -26.82
CA ILE A 952 37.37 20.40 -25.52
C ILE A 952 37.67 21.90 -25.66
N ARG A 953 38.00 22.36 -26.88
CA ARG A 953 38.49 23.74 -27.13
C ARG A 953 37.52 24.85 -26.72
N ASP A 954 36.22 24.58 -26.76
CA ASP A 954 35.16 25.57 -26.54
C ASP A 954 34.46 25.43 -25.17
N ILE A 955 34.93 24.53 -24.30
CA ILE A 955 34.32 24.28 -22.98
C ILE A 955 34.76 25.38 -21.99
N PRO A 956 33.83 26.03 -21.26
CA PRO A 956 34.18 27.04 -20.25
C PRO A 956 34.99 26.43 -19.10
N ILE A 957 36.12 27.08 -18.77
CA ILE A 957 37.02 26.69 -17.67
C ILE A 957 36.88 27.71 -16.52
N VAL A 958 36.51 27.23 -15.34
CA VAL A 958 36.34 28.05 -14.12
C VAL A 958 37.30 27.60 -13.03
N ALA A 959 38.11 28.52 -12.50
CA ALA A 959 39.04 28.27 -11.42
C ALA A 959 38.41 28.62 -10.06
N ILE A 960 38.41 27.68 -9.11
CA ILE A 960 37.75 27.82 -7.80
C ILE A 960 38.65 27.36 -6.63
N SER A 961 38.31 27.78 -5.41
CA SER A 961 38.89 27.23 -4.17
C SER A 961 37.80 26.93 -3.15
N CYS A 962 37.47 25.64 -3.00
CA CYS A 962 36.52 25.18 -1.99
C CYS A 962 37.02 25.43 -0.55
N LYS A 963 38.34 25.42 -0.32
CA LYS A 963 38.95 25.65 1.00
C LYS A 963 38.86 27.11 1.41
N SER A 964 39.14 28.04 0.49
CA SER A 964 39.00 29.47 0.74
C SER A 964 37.53 29.86 0.98
N ALA A 965 36.59 29.15 0.32
CA ALA A 965 35.17 29.30 0.58
C ALA A 965 34.72 28.85 2.00
N GLN A 966 35.48 28.01 2.71
CA GLN A 966 35.15 27.55 4.06
C GLN A 966 35.63 28.49 5.19
N SER A 967 36.60 29.38 4.92
CA SER A 967 37.18 30.26 5.94
C SER A 967 36.25 31.45 6.27
N ARG A 968 35.41 31.31 7.31
CA ARG A 968 34.39 32.28 7.75
C ARG A 968 34.94 33.51 8.50
N THR A 969 36.02 34.16 8.06
CA THR A 969 36.65 35.22 8.88
C THR A 969 36.43 36.68 8.47
N THR A 970 35.75 37.02 7.36
CA THR A 970 35.37 38.43 7.11
C THR A 970 34.11 38.59 6.24
N PRO A 971 33.16 39.50 6.59
CA PRO A 971 31.93 39.73 5.82
C PRO A 971 32.11 40.69 4.62
N ALA A 972 33.35 40.98 4.19
CA ALA A 972 33.63 42.14 3.32
C ALA A 972 34.16 41.82 1.91
N LEU A 973 34.33 40.55 1.52
CA LEU A 973 34.73 40.16 0.16
C LEU A 973 33.83 39.02 -0.34
N ASN A 974 32.91 39.35 -1.24
CA ASN A 974 31.74 38.53 -1.60
C ASN A 974 32.03 37.23 -2.39
N ASP A 975 33.29 36.87 -2.69
CA ASP A 975 33.58 35.56 -3.27
C ASP A 975 35.04 35.07 -3.08
N LEU A 976 35.47 34.88 -1.83
CA LEU A 976 36.84 34.40 -1.50
C LEU A 976 37.24 33.06 -2.15
N GLY A 977 36.33 32.33 -2.81
CA GLY A 977 36.60 31.04 -3.46
C GLY A 977 36.16 30.93 -4.92
N ASN A 978 35.72 32.03 -5.53
CA ASN A 978 35.18 32.12 -6.90
C ASN A 978 33.99 31.18 -7.20
N ILE A 979 33.21 30.83 -6.17
CA ILE A 979 32.08 29.89 -6.28
C ILE A 979 30.87 30.57 -6.93
N ASN A 980 30.65 31.86 -6.70
CA ASN A 980 29.54 32.58 -7.33
C ASN A 980 29.75 32.72 -8.84
N HIS A 981 31.00 32.92 -9.27
CA HIS A 981 31.33 32.94 -10.69
C HIS A 981 31.08 31.58 -11.37
N PHE A 982 31.33 30.48 -10.66
CA PHE A 982 30.95 29.15 -11.14
C PHE A 982 29.43 28.98 -11.25
N LEU A 983 28.65 29.46 -10.26
CA LEU A 983 27.19 29.44 -10.33
C LEU A 983 26.65 30.35 -11.44
N ASP A 984 27.26 31.50 -11.69
CA ASP A 984 26.94 32.39 -12.82
C ASP A 984 27.14 31.66 -14.16
N ALA A 985 28.27 30.96 -14.32
CA ALA A 985 28.54 30.18 -15.53
C ALA A 985 27.51 29.06 -15.74
N LEU A 986 27.14 28.34 -14.68
CA LEU A 986 26.08 27.33 -14.73
C LEU A 986 24.73 27.96 -15.15
N VAL A 987 24.35 29.09 -14.57
CA VAL A 987 23.09 29.77 -14.91
C VAL A 987 23.09 30.26 -16.35
N MET A 988 24.22 30.73 -16.89
CA MET A 988 24.33 31.09 -18.30
C MET A 988 24.10 29.88 -19.22
N THR A 989 24.66 28.72 -18.87
CA THR A 989 24.40 27.46 -19.59
C THR A 989 22.91 27.10 -19.51
N PHE A 990 22.30 27.15 -18.32
CA PHE A 990 20.86 26.85 -18.15
C PHE A 990 19.98 27.79 -18.97
N GLN A 991 20.31 29.08 -19.04
CA GLN A 991 19.59 30.06 -19.85
C GLN A 991 19.70 29.75 -21.35
N SER A 992 20.87 29.33 -21.83
CA SER A 992 21.06 28.91 -23.23
C SER A 992 20.13 27.74 -23.58
N MET A 993 20.05 26.73 -22.71
CA MET A 993 19.25 25.52 -22.90
C MET A 993 17.74 25.76 -22.84
N THR A 994 17.29 26.76 -22.06
CA THR A 994 15.87 26.90 -21.68
C THR A 994 15.19 28.16 -22.21
N SER A 995 15.93 29.14 -22.75
CA SER A 995 15.36 30.40 -23.20
C SER A 995 14.59 30.26 -24.52
N LEU A 996 13.56 31.09 -24.70
CA LEU A 996 12.84 31.28 -25.97
C LEU A 996 12.70 32.76 -26.29
N PRO A 997 12.58 33.13 -27.59
CA PRO A 997 12.21 34.47 -28.01
C PRO A 997 10.95 34.99 -27.30
N PRO A 998 10.81 36.30 -27.02
CA PRO A 998 9.71 36.85 -26.22
C PRO A 998 8.31 36.48 -26.68
N ASP A 999 8.12 36.34 -27.99
CA ASP A 999 6.89 35.97 -28.69
C ASP A 999 6.52 34.48 -28.55
N LEU A 1000 7.51 33.61 -28.33
CA LEU A 1000 7.34 32.15 -28.19
C LEU A 1000 7.40 31.66 -26.75
N LYS A 1001 7.52 32.58 -25.78
CA LYS A 1001 7.67 32.26 -24.35
C LYS A 1001 6.50 31.51 -23.74
N ASP A 1002 5.31 31.59 -24.34
CA ASP A 1002 4.13 30.83 -23.91
C ASP A 1002 4.26 29.34 -24.23
N LEU A 1003 5.09 28.97 -25.22
CA LEU A 1003 5.32 27.58 -25.63
C LEU A 1003 6.12 26.77 -24.60
N LEU A 1004 6.77 27.42 -23.61
CA LEU A 1004 7.38 26.72 -22.48
C LEU A 1004 6.35 25.97 -21.62
N GLY A 1005 5.07 26.28 -21.78
CA GLY A 1005 3.97 25.56 -21.11
C GLY A 1005 3.64 24.22 -21.74
N VAL A 1006 4.08 23.92 -22.97
CA VAL A 1006 3.72 22.69 -23.70
C VAL A 1006 4.24 21.47 -22.95
N THR A 1007 3.34 20.57 -22.58
CA THR A 1007 3.65 19.33 -21.83
C THR A 1007 4.17 18.23 -22.75
N GLN A 1008 4.87 17.23 -22.18
CA GLN A 1008 5.28 16.05 -22.93
C GLN A 1008 4.11 15.35 -23.65
N ARG A 1009 2.94 15.21 -23.01
CA ARG A 1009 1.74 14.60 -23.62
C ARG A 1009 1.28 15.40 -24.83
N GLN A 1010 1.23 16.72 -24.70
CA GLN A 1010 0.88 17.60 -25.81
C GLN A 1010 1.86 17.44 -26.96
N ARG A 1011 3.16 17.32 -26.68
CA ARG A 1011 4.19 17.06 -27.71
C ARG A 1011 3.95 15.73 -28.44
N GLU A 1012 3.73 14.63 -27.71
CA GLU A 1012 3.49 13.32 -28.34
C GLU A 1012 2.24 13.32 -29.24
N LEU A 1013 1.17 14.01 -28.84
CA LEU A 1013 -0.03 14.18 -29.66
C LEU A 1013 0.19 15.12 -30.86
N LEU A 1014 1.03 16.15 -30.70
CA LEU A 1014 1.46 17.03 -31.80
C LEU A 1014 2.35 16.29 -32.80
N GLU A 1015 3.27 15.45 -32.33
CA GLU A 1015 4.12 14.59 -33.18
C GLU A 1015 3.25 13.64 -34.00
N ALA A 1016 2.26 12.98 -33.39
CA ALA A 1016 1.29 12.15 -34.10
C ALA A 1016 0.44 12.96 -35.10
N CYS A 1017 -0.02 14.15 -34.71
CA CYS A 1017 -0.74 15.07 -35.60
C CYS A 1017 0.13 15.44 -36.80
N SER A 1018 1.41 15.78 -36.58
CA SER A 1018 2.35 16.14 -37.64
C SER A 1018 2.58 14.98 -38.61
N GLY A 1019 2.67 13.74 -38.10
CA GLY A 1019 2.77 12.52 -38.92
C GLY A 1019 1.59 12.37 -39.88
N HIS A 1020 0.36 12.49 -39.38
CA HIS A 1020 -0.83 12.44 -40.23
C HIS A 1020 -0.91 13.59 -41.24
N LEU A 1021 -0.45 14.79 -40.87
CA LEU A 1021 -0.39 15.93 -41.80
C LEU A 1021 0.69 15.75 -42.86
N LEU A 1022 1.81 15.08 -42.56
CA LEU A 1022 2.84 14.72 -43.53
C LEU A 1022 2.33 13.65 -44.50
N ASP A 1023 1.63 12.63 -44.00
CA ASP A 1023 0.98 11.62 -44.86
C ASP A 1023 -0.02 12.26 -45.83
N PHE A 1024 -0.82 13.24 -45.34
CA PHE A 1024 -1.69 14.05 -46.20
C PHE A 1024 -0.91 14.84 -47.26
N MET A 1025 0.24 15.43 -46.88
CA MET A 1025 1.07 16.20 -47.81
C MET A 1025 1.70 15.33 -48.90
N ASP A 1026 2.02 14.07 -48.59
CA ASP A 1026 2.52 13.10 -49.56
C ASP A 1026 1.42 12.70 -50.54
N GLU A 1027 0.21 12.40 -50.05
CA GLU A 1027 -0.96 12.09 -50.90
C GLU A 1027 -1.36 13.28 -51.78
N ALA A 1028 -1.30 14.50 -51.24
CA ALA A 1028 -1.58 15.73 -51.99
C ALA A 1028 -0.47 16.04 -53.03
N GLN A 1029 0.78 15.62 -52.83
CA GLN A 1029 1.86 15.82 -53.80
C GLN A 1029 1.81 14.83 -54.96
N ILE A 1030 1.36 13.59 -54.73
CA ILE A 1030 1.14 12.58 -55.77
C ILE A 1030 0.14 13.08 -56.84
N SER A 1031 -0.78 13.98 -56.47
CA SER A 1031 -1.74 14.61 -57.40
C SER A 1031 -1.14 15.56 -58.45
N ASN A 1032 0.13 15.97 -58.32
CA ASN A 1032 0.81 16.84 -59.30
C ASN A 1032 1.49 16.07 -60.44
N ASP A 1033 1.58 14.73 -60.36
CA ASP A 1033 2.03 13.88 -61.46
C ASP A 1033 0.83 13.56 -62.38
N GLU A 1034 0.94 13.91 -63.68
CA GLU A 1034 -0.15 13.83 -64.68
C GLU A 1034 -0.78 12.42 -64.88
N ASP A 1035 -0.20 11.37 -64.26
CA ASP A 1035 -0.60 9.96 -64.43
C ASP A 1035 -1.15 9.29 -63.14
N SER A 1036 -1.27 10.00 -62.00
CA SER A 1036 -1.74 9.40 -60.72
C SER A 1036 -3.04 10.05 -60.20
N GLU A 1037 -4.12 9.27 -60.10
CA GLU A 1037 -5.35 9.69 -59.42
C GLU A 1037 -5.12 9.77 -57.91
N CYS A 1038 -5.40 10.93 -57.31
CA CYS A 1038 -5.33 11.15 -55.86
C CYS A 1038 -6.51 10.48 -55.16
N ASP A 1039 -6.25 9.72 -54.09
CA ASP A 1039 -7.33 9.16 -53.27
C ASP A 1039 -7.82 10.19 -52.25
N ILE A 1040 -8.81 10.98 -52.67
CA ILE A 1040 -9.43 12.04 -51.84
C ILE A 1040 -10.00 11.47 -50.53
N VAL A 1041 -10.43 10.19 -50.51
CA VAL A 1041 -10.95 9.53 -49.31
C VAL A 1041 -9.83 9.34 -48.30
N VAL A 1042 -8.67 8.87 -48.74
CA VAL A 1042 -7.48 8.68 -47.88
C VAL A 1042 -6.97 10.04 -47.39
N ALA A 1043 -6.91 11.04 -48.25
CA ALA A 1043 -6.52 12.40 -47.88
C ALA A 1043 -7.44 13.00 -46.79
N ALA A 1044 -8.76 12.85 -46.94
CA ALA A 1044 -9.74 13.32 -45.95
C ALA A 1044 -9.60 12.58 -44.60
N GLU A 1045 -9.29 11.28 -44.60
CA GLU A 1045 -9.09 10.50 -43.39
C GLU A 1045 -7.81 10.91 -42.64
N HIS A 1046 -6.73 11.27 -43.34
CA HIS A 1046 -5.53 11.82 -42.70
C HIS A 1046 -5.81 13.14 -41.97
N LEU A 1047 -6.60 14.05 -42.57
CA LEU A 1047 -7.04 15.29 -41.92
C LEU A 1047 -7.93 15.01 -40.70
N ARG A 1048 -8.81 14.00 -40.77
CA ARG A 1048 -9.63 13.54 -39.65
C ARG A 1048 -8.78 13.03 -38.49
N ALA A 1049 -7.78 12.19 -38.78
CA ALA A 1049 -6.87 11.64 -37.79
C ALA A 1049 -6.06 12.75 -37.09
N ALA A 1050 -5.55 13.72 -37.86
CA ALA A 1050 -4.88 14.91 -37.32
C ALA A 1050 -5.80 15.75 -36.42
N ALA A 1051 -7.04 16.02 -36.84
CA ALA A 1051 -8.03 16.75 -36.03
C ALA A 1051 -8.38 16.01 -34.73
N ASN A 1052 -8.42 14.67 -34.75
CA ASN A 1052 -8.63 13.85 -33.56
C ASN A 1052 -7.45 13.96 -32.56
N CYS A 1053 -6.21 14.02 -33.04
CA CYS A 1053 -5.06 14.27 -32.17
C CYS A 1053 -5.18 15.60 -31.42
N LEU A 1054 -5.57 16.68 -32.11
CA LEU A 1054 -5.80 17.99 -31.49
C LEU A 1054 -6.99 18.00 -30.51
N SER A 1055 -8.06 17.27 -30.83
CA SER A 1055 -9.20 17.05 -29.92
C SER A 1055 -8.78 16.40 -28.60
N ARG A 1056 -7.87 15.41 -28.65
CA ARG A 1056 -7.31 14.76 -27.45
C ARG A 1056 -6.42 15.69 -26.62
N ILE A 1057 -5.84 16.72 -27.23
CA ILE A 1057 -5.08 17.75 -26.50
C ILE A 1057 -6.02 18.67 -25.72
N THR A 1058 -7.03 19.23 -26.39
CA THR A 1058 -7.96 20.21 -25.76
C THR A 1058 -9.00 19.54 -24.87
N GLY A 1059 -9.24 18.24 -25.06
CA GLY A 1059 -10.29 17.47 -24.40
C GLY A 1059 -11.68 17.74 -24.98
N ARG A 1060 -11.77 18.21 -26.24
CA ARG A 1060 -13.03 18.62 -26.88
C ARG A 1060 -13.32 17.74 -28.10
N GLY A 1061 -14.19 16.73 -27.93
CA GLY A 1061 -14.74 15.91 -29.02
C GLY A 1061 -15.00 14.46 -28.60
N GLU A 1062 -15.69 13.68 -29.45
CA GLU A 1062 -16.08 12.29 -29.13
C GLU A 1062 -14.89 11.31 -29.02
N ALA A 1063 -13.74 11.64 -29.61
CA ALA A 1063 -12.54 10.81 -29.63
C ALA A 1063 -11.58 11.05 -28.45
N SER A 1064 -12.00 11.79 -27.43
CA SER A 1064 -11.11 12.21 -26.35
C SER A 1064 -11.14 11.21 -25.18
N ASP A 1065 -10.01 10.56 -24.89
CA ASP A 1065 -9.75 9.75 -23.67
C ASP A 1065 -9.64 10.65 -22.41
N VAL A 1066 -10.57 11.59 -22.27
CA VAL A 1066 -10.53 12.65 -21.27
C VAL A 1066 -10.56 12.09 -19.85
N GLU A 1067 -11.26 11.00 -19.61
CA GLU A 1067 -11.32 10.39 -18.27
C GLU A 1067 -9.97 9.76 -17.86
N GLU A 1068 -9.25 9.15 -18.80
CA GLU A 1068 -7.92 8.58 -18.54
C GLU A 1068 -6.90 9.69 -18.25
N VAL A 1069 -6.93 10.77 -19.02
CA VAL A 1069 -6.00 11.90 -18.84
C VAL A 1069 -6.33 12.73 -17.59
N LEU A 1070 -7.61 13.04 -17.36
CA LEU A 1070 -8.02 13.75 -16.14
C LEU A 1070 -7.73 12.91 -14.90
N GLY A 1071 -7.81 11.57 -14.99
CA GLY A 1071 -7.21 10.66 -14.02
C GLY A 1071 -5.75 11.05 -13.79
N VAL A 1072 -4.85 10.72 -14.71
CA VAL A 1072 -3.39 10.90 -14.52
C VAL A 1072 -2.97 12.31 -14.06
N VAL A 1073 -3.66 13.37 -14.48
CA VAL A 1073 -3.34 14.76 -14.09
C VAL A 1073 -3.78 15.12 -12.67
N PHE A 1074 -4.91 14.57 -12.18
CA PHE A 1074 -5.44 14.85 -10.84
C PHE A 1074 -4.95 13.91 -9.75
N GLU A 1075 -4.10 12.99 -10.15
CA GLU A 1075 -3.53 11.95 -9.33
C GLU A 1075 -2.18 12.27 -8.73
N LYS A 1076 -1.45 13.13 -9.44
CA LYS A 1076 -0.23 13.80 -8.96
C LYS A 1076 -0.62 15.00 -8.12
#